data_AF-A0A0T6B7C2-F1
#
_entry.id   AF-A0A0T6B7C2-F1
#
_cell.length_a   1.000
_cell.length_b   1.000
_cell.length_c   1.000
_cell.angle_alpha   90.00
_cell.angle_beta   90.00
_cell.angle_gamma   90.00
#
_symmetry.space_group_name_H-M   'P 1'
#
loop_
_entity.id
_entity.type
_entity.pdbx_description
1 polymer ?
#
loop_
_entity_poly.entity_id
_entity_poly.type
_entity_poly.pdbx_seq_one_letter_code
_entity_poly.pdbx_strand_id
1 'polypeptide(L)'
;MTALPALISMIPQSLMNETAESFAEMVDILIRTPAQVPSIHINVPLRKEWDTATLMMHMSRDHGLPGYVAYAQLCHNITSSAKKFKFEDLYQFGISRNNIDILKELYSAPEDIDLLAGGLLEKPNPGAAIGPTFSCLLEKQFVLLRQSDRFWYENDLPPSSLTSEQLTEIRKVTLAGLLCANTDDLDKIQPKAFVQEDIYLNARISCNQHPTPQFAPWLEMDHMTDLSEDMLMDALIKAEQEVLQRRKMEYEVWNKYGGVDPKSPTGTAASFSKANKQALKLANSSLLFEFASNEIINSLINRRRKRQTFGNILQPNDFTDSLQSVDLSTFLQPHAFDFDPTCDDNGICDETTPFRTFSGYCNNLRNPTWGKSLTTFTRLLPSQYEDGISRPRVTGVTGVPLPSPRIVSTVIHPDISNLHSRYTLMTMQWAQFLDHDLTMTPIHKGFHESIPNCRSCDSSRTVHPECNPFPVPKHDHYYPEINVTTGEKVCFPFMRSLPGQQSLGPRQQVNQNTAFLDASQVYGENNCVSRDLKGMGGRMNCTIHPIRGKDLLPQSDHHPECRSGSGLCFIAGDGRASEQPALTTIHTVFMREHNRLVEGLKRVNPHWDEETMFENARKILIAETQHITYNEFLPRILSWNAVNLYGLKLLPQGYYTDYNPSCNPSILNEFAAAAFRIGHSLLRPHIPRLSEDYQIVNPPILLRDGFFKVDMIMAPLMVDEITRGLISTPMESLDQFITGEVTNHLFEDRRIPFSGVDLIALNIQRARDHGVPSYNNYRALCNLKRATSFDDLAREIPPEIIARFKKIYATVDDIDLFPGGMSERPLKGGLVGPTFACIIAIQFRQLRKCDRFWYENSDPIVRFTEAQLAEIRKTTLAKTLCNNLDIHSDVQRAAFDLPSNFLNPRIPCSSLPDIDFNVWREQSGHGCVLRDRHLQVGDSAFPSPCTSCICSEDGVQCASLKITDCSQLMKEWPRDVILRDDVCTAQCGFFLRESSFSNFNIKTSSTLTQTSINTGLIPPPARTVRSRPVIPHFNTNINPFNGFKFPDLTPFVI
;
A
#
# COMPACT_ATOMS: atom_id res chain seq x y z
N MET A 1 -18.30 26.84 10.81
CA MET A 1 -19.23 27.98 11.04
C MET A 1 -19.02 28.72 12.37
N THR A 2 -17.95 28.46 13.14
CA THR A 2 -17.77 28.99 14.51
C THR A 2 -17.00 30.32 14.63
N ALA A 3 -16.34 30.81 13.58
CA ALA A 3 -15.49 32.01 13.65
C ALA A 3 -16.23 33.33 13.37
N LEU A 4 -17.28 33.30 12.54
CA LEU A 4 -18.02 34.50 12.12
C LEU A 4 -18.65 35.28 13.30
N PRO A 5 -19.24 34.64 14.33
CA PRO A 5 -19.83 35.34 15.48
C PRO A 5 -18.80 36.06 16.36
N ALA A 6 -17.62 35.45 16.57
CA ALA A 6 -16.53 36.06 17.31
C ALA A 6 -15.95 37.26 16.55
N LEU A 7 -15.82 37.15 15.23
CA LEU A 7 -15.38 38.24 14.36
C LEU A 7 -16.33 39.43 14.45
N ILE A 8 -17.65 39.20 14.38
CA ILE A 8 -18.68 40.25 14.48
C ILE A 8 -18.66 40.94 15.85
N SER A 9 -18.31 40.24 16.93
CA SER A 9 -18.20 40.82 18.27
C SER A 9 -17.01 41.75 18.47
N MET A 10 -16.01 41.64 17.58
CA MET A 10 -14.84 42.53 17.55
C MET A 10 -15.09 43.72 16.61
N ILE A 11 -16.19 43.71 15.84
CA ILE A 11 -16.60 44.84 15.01
C ILE A 11 -17.18 45.93 15.92
N PRO A 12 -16.63 47.14 15.89
CA PRO A 12 -17.15 48.27 16.64
C PRO A 12 -18.63 48.52 16.36
N GLN A 13 -19.42 48.83 17.39
CA GLN A 13 -20.86 49.13 17.23
C GLN A 13 -21.15 50.26 16.22
N SER A 14 -20.19 51.16 15.96
CA SER A 14 -20.28 52.18 14.92
C SER A 14 -20.41 51.58 13.51
N LEU A 15 -19.74 50.46 13.22
CA LEU A 15 -19.83 49.74 11.94
C LEU A 15 -21.14 48.97 11.77
N MET A 16 -21.82 48.61 12.87
CA MET A 16 -23.14 47.95 12.82
C MET A 16 -24.27 48.92 12.45
N ASN A 17 -24.03 50.23 12.60
CA ASN A 17 -24.99 51.29 12.29
C ASN A 17 -24.70 52.05 10.99
N GLU A 18 -23.53 51.85 10.37
CA GLU A 18 -23.18 52.44 9.08
C GLU A 18 -23.43 51.45 7.95
N THR A 19 -24.23 51.84 6.96
CA THR A 19 -24.35 51.09 5.70
C THR A 19 -23.22 51.52 4.78
N ALA A 20 -22.05 50.87 4.87
CA ALA A 20 -20.98 51.07 3.90
C ALA A 20 -21.50 50.63 2.51
N GLU A 21 -21.62 51.57 1.57
CA GLU A 21 -22.15 51.28 0.23
C GLU A 21 -21.09 50.61 -0.66
N SER A 22 -19.80 50.76 -0.32
CA SER A 22 -18.67 50.09 -0.97
C SER A 22 -17.80 49.30 0.01
N PHE A 23 -17.13 48.26 -0.49
CA PHE A 23 -16.16 47.48 0.29
C PHE A 23 -14.98 48.33 0.76
N ALA A 24 -14.56 49.32 -0.03
CA ALA A 24 -13.46 50.21 0.31
C ALA A 24 -13.80 51.14 1.50
N GLU A 25 -15.04 51.65 1.56
CA GLU A 25 -15.51 52.41 2.73
C GLU A 25 -15.53 51.55 3.99
N MET A 26 -16.02 50.31 3.88
CA MET A 26 -16.02 49.38 5.00
C MET A 26 -14.60 49.11 5.52
N VAL A 27 -13.64 48.93 4.61
CA VAL A 27 -12.23 48.74 4.94
C VAL A 27 -11.64 50.01 5.58
N ASP A 28 -11.93 51.21 5.07
CA ASP A 28 -11.44 52.47 5.67
C ASP A 28 -12.04 52.70 7.06
N ILE A 29 -13.32 52.39 7.28
CA ILE A 29 -13.96 52.47 8.61
C ILE A 29 -13.31 51.45 9.56
N LEU A 30 -13.08 50.20 9.13
CA LEU A 30 -12.40 49.17 9.93
C LEU A 30 -10.98 49.59 10.32
N ILE A 31 -10.25 50.22 9.40
CA ILE A 31 -8.90 50.74 9.66
C ILE A 31 -8.92 51.91 10.65
N ARG A 32 -9.92 52.79 10.57
CA ARG A 32 -10.05 53.97 11.45
C ARG A 32 -10.52 53.62 12.85
N THR A 33 -11.22 52.51 13.01
CA THR A 33 -11.85 52.21 14.28
C THR A 33 -10.88 51.44 15.20
N PRO A 34 -10.67 51.90 16.45
CA PRO A 34 -9.79 51.21 17.39
C PRO A 34 -10.22 49.75 17.58
N ALA A 35 -9.25 48.83 17.64
CA ALA A 35 -9.51 47.46 18.04
C ALA A 35 -10.15 47.44 19.43
N GLN A 36 -11.34 46.85 19.55
CA GLN A 36 -12.03 46.74 20.83
C GLN A 36 -11.39 45.65 21.68
N VAL A 37 -11.40 45.84 23.00
CA VAL A 37 -11.06 44.76 23.94
C VAL A 37 -12.08 43.65 23.74
N PRO A 38 -11.66 42.38 23.57
CA PRO A 38 -12.59 41.25 23.46
C PRO A 38 -13.57 41.26 24.63
N SER A 39 -14.86 41.34 24.33
CA SER A 39 -15.91 41.35 25.33
C SER A 39 -16.55 39.98 25.46
N ILE A 40 -16.87 39.59 26.71
CA ILE A 40 -17.70 38.39 26.98
C ILE A 40 -19.17 38.60 26.59
N HIS A 41 -19.60 39.82 26.28
CA HIS A 41 -20.95 40.11 25.81
C HIS A 41 -21.07 39.93 24.30
N ILE A 42 -20.97 38.68 23.84
CA ILE A 42 -21.12 38.32 22.42
C ILE A 42 -22.61 38.08 22.13
N ASN A 43 -23.31 39.10 21.65
CA ASN A 43 -24.71 38.98 21.21
C ASN A 43 -24.78 38.68 19.70
N VAL A 44 -24.60 37.42 19.31
CA VAL A 44 -24.98 36.93 17.97
C VAL A 44 -26.08 35.87 18.12
N PRO A 45 -27.28 36.06 17.53
CA PRO A 45 -28.42 35.20 17.78
C PRO A 45 -28.31 33.91 16.95
N LEU A 46 -27.47 32.98 17.37
CA LEU A 46 -27.37 31.64 16.74
C LEU A 46 -28.53 30.72 17.19
N ARG A 47 -29.12 30.99 18.36
CA ARG A 47 -30.37 30.40 18.87
C ARG A 47 -31.12 31.45 19.68
N LYS A 48 -32.47 31.44 19.64
CA LYS A 48 -33.33 32.45 20.29
C LYS A 48 -33.16 32.56 21.82
N GLU A 49 -32.56 31.57 22.47
CA GLU A 49 -32.52 31.46 23.94
C GLU A 49 -31.12 31.60 24.54
N TRP A 50 -30.06 31.58 23.74
CA TRP A 50 -28.67 31.57 24.23
C TRP A 50 -27.90 32.72 23.59
N ASP A 51 -27.18 33.51 24.41
CA ASP A 51 -26.13 34.38 23.88
C ASP A 51 -24.92 33.53 23.41
N THR A 52 -24.09 34.10 22.54
CA THR A 52 -23.00 33.35 21.90
C THR A 52 -21.91 32.95 22.89
N ALA A 53 -21.66 33.78 23.91
CA ALA A 53 -20.65 33.50 24.93
C ALA A 53 -21.06 32.29 25.79
N THR A 54 -22.34 32.20 26.15
CA THR A 54 -22.95 31.07 26.85
C THR A 54 -22.84 29.79 26.02
N LEU A 55 -23.11 29.88 24.71
CA LEU A 55 -22.93 28.74 23.80
C LEU A 55 -21.46 28.27 23.74
N MET A 56 -20.50 29.17 23.65
CA MET A 56 -19.07 28.82 23.60
C MET A 56 -18.58 28.18 24.90
N MET A 57 -19.04 28.69 26.05
CA MET A 57 -18.74 28.08 27.36
C MET A 57 -19.36 26.68 27.46
N HIS A 58 -20.62 26.52 27.05
CA HIS A 58 -21.27 25.20 27.03
C HIS A 58 -20.56 24.21 26.10
N MET A 59 -20.18 24.61 24.89
CA MET A 59 -19.43 23.75 23.96
C MET A 59 -18.05 23.35 24.52
N SER A 60 -17.39 24.26 25.24
CA SER A 60 -16.11 23.97 25.91
C SER A 60 -16.27 22.86 26.96
N ARG A 61 -17.36 22.92 27.74
CA ARG A 61 -17.70 21.88 28.72
C ARG A 61 -18.08 20.56 28.06
N ASP A 62 -18.89 20.60 26.99
CA ASP A 62 -19.30 19.41 26.22
C ASP A 62 -18.09 18.68 25.60
N HIS A 63 -17.10 19.43 25.11
CA HIS A 63 -15.83 18.88 24.61
C HIS A 63 -14.86 18.45 25.71
N GLY A 64 -15.25 18.53 26.99
CA GLY A 64 -14.45 18.07 28.13
C GLY A 64 -13.22 18.93 28.42
N LEU A 65 -13.22 20.23 28.08
CA LEU A 65 -12.10 21.11 28.38
C LEU A 65 -11.98 21.35 29.90
N PRO A 66 -10.77 21.19 30.49
CA PRO A 66 -10.51 21.55 31.88
C PRO A 66 -10.77 23.03 32.19
N GLY A 67 -11.01 23.34 33.46
CA GLY A 67 -11.15 24.71 33.96
C GLY A 67 -9.87 25.54 33.79
N TYR A 68 -10.04 26.86 33.83
CA TYR A 68 -9.00 27.89 33.65
C TYR A 68 -7.75 27.62 34.50
N VAL A 69 -7.92 27.25 35.78
CA VAL A 69 -6.79 27.03 36.70
C VAL A 69 -5.84 25.94 36.23
N ALA A 70 -6.34 24.87 35.61
CA ALA A 70 -5.50 23.80 35.08
C ALA A 70 -4.58 24.29 33.96
N TYR A 71 -5.09 25.15 33.08
CA TYR A 71 -4.33 25.75 32.00
C TYR A 71 -3.37 26.84 32.49
N ALA A 72 -3.79 27.65 33.46
CA ALA A 72 -2.91 28.62 34.10
C ALA A 72 -1.71 27.92 34.77
N GLN A 73 -1.93 26.80 35.45
CA GLN A 73 -0.85 25.98 36.02
C GLN A 73 0.10 25.41 34.95
N LEU A 74 -0.46 24.88 33.85
CA LEU A 74 0.30 24.37 32.72
C LEU A 74 1.19 25.45 32.09
N CYS A 75 0.65 26.65 31.91
CA CYS A 75 1.32 27.75 31.21
C CYS A 75 2.33 28.50 32.09
N HIS A 76 2.08 28.58 33.40
CA HIS A 76 2.94 29.31 34.32
C HIS A 76 3.92 28.44 35.11
N ASN A 77 3.96 27.13 34.79
CA ASN A 77 4.83 26.15 35.44
C ASN A 77 4.71 26.22 36.98
N ILE A 78 3.50 26.50 37.47
CA ILE A 78 3.20 26.58 38.90
C ILE A 78 3.20 25.15 39.40
N THR A 79 4.31 24.74 39.99
CA THR A 79 4.44 23.46 40.67
C THR A 79 3.49 23.44 41.87
N SER A 80 2.30 22.88 41.69
CA SER A 80 1.34 22.64 42.77
C SER A 80 1.91 21.60 43.73
N SER A 81 2.70 22.08 44.68
CA SER A 81 2.94 21.41 45.96
C SER A 81 1.69 21.62 46.83
N ALA A 82 0.77 20.67 46.79
CA ALA A 82 -0.23 20.36 47.83
C ALA A 82 -1.12 21.49 48.43
N LYS A 83 -1.20 22.69 47.83
CA LYS A 83 -2.16 23.74 48.24
C LYS A 83 -3.29 23.87 47.24
N LYS A 84 -4.54 23.75 47.71
CA LYS A 84 -5.75 24.08 46.93
C LYS A 84 -5.67 25.52 46.43
N PHE A 85 -5.92 25.73 45.14
CA PHE A 85 -5.92 27.05 44.51
C PHE A 85 -7.11 27.85 45.06
N LYS A 86 -6.92 29.12 45.40
CA LYS A 86 -7.97 29.98 45.94
C LYS A 86 -8.34 31.09 44.96
N PHE A 87 -9.54 31.64 45.07
CA PHE A 87 -9.95 32.79 44.26
C PHE A 87 -9.01 33.99 44.42
N GLU A 88 -8.40 34.19 45.60
CA GLU A 88 -7.43 35.26 45.83
C GLU A 88 -6.14 35.08 45.00
N ASP A 89 -5.78 33.84 44.64
CA ASP A 89 -4.58 33.55 43.86
C ASP A 89 -4.72 34.04 42.41
N LEU A 90 -5.95 34.29 41.93
CA LEU A 90 -6.21 34.87 40.60
C LEU A 90 -5.62 36.26 40.42
N TYR A 91 -5.33 36.98 41.51
CA TYR A 91 -4.68 38.29 41.46
C TYR A 91 -3.29 38.22 40.81
N GLN A 92 -2.60 37.07 40.91
CA GLN A 92 -1.28 36.89 40.31
C GLN A 92 -1.29 36.95 38.77
N PHE A 93 -2.44 36.67 38.15
CA PHE A 93 -2.66 36.76 36.72
C PHE A 93 -3.26 38.12 36.30
N GLY A 94 -3.30 39.08 37.23
CA GLY A 94 -3.77 40.44 37.00
C GLY A 94 -5.29 40.58 36.93
N ILE A 95 -6.05 39.58 37.37
CA ILE A 95 -7.52 39.65 37.48
C ILE A 95 -7.89 40.64 38.59
N SER A 96 -8.73 41.64 38.27
CA SER A 96 -9.12 42.69 39.22
C SER A 96 -9.95 42.13 40.39
N ARG A 97 -9.87 42.77 41.57
CA ARG A 97 -10.64 42.34 42.76
C ARG A 97 -12.15 42.27 42.50
N ASN A 98 -12.68 43.26 41.78
CA ASN A 98 -14.10 43.29 41.41
C ASN A 98 -14.50 42.05 40.58
N ASN A 99 -13.65 41.64 39.63
CA ASN A 99 -13.89 40.45 38.82
C ASN A 99 -13.74 39.16 39.64
N ILE A 100 -12.83 39.12 40.60
CA ILE A 100 -12.67 37.99 41.52
C ILE A 100 -13.93 37.82 42.39
N ASP A 101 -14.50 38.92 42.89
CA ASP A 101 -15.73 38.87 43.69
C ASP A 101 -16.92 38.38 42.85
N ILE A 102 -17.04 38.82 41.59
CA ILE A 102 -18.04 38.28 40.65
C ILE A 102 -17.83 36.78 40.39
N LEU A 103 -16.59 36.34 40.17
CA LEU A 103 -16.29 34.92 39.96
C LEU A 103 -16.63 34.06 41.19
N LYS A 104 -16.49 34.58 42.41
CA LYS A 104 -16.90 33.90 43.65
C LYS A 104 -18.42 33.73 43.77
N GLU A 105 -19.20 34.66 43.20
CA GLU A 105 -20.66 34.53 43.15
C GLU A 105 -21.11 33.50 42.10
N LEU A 106 -20.36 33.39 40.99
CA LEU A 106 -20.71 32.54 39.85
C LEU A 106 -20.20 31.09 39.95
N TYR A 107 -19.02 30.89 40.54
CA TYR A 107 -18.35 29.58 40.62
C TYR A 107 -18.17 29.14 42.07
N SER A 108 -18.42 27.86 42.35
CA SER A 108 -18.30 27.31 43.71
C SER A 108 -16.84 27.11 44.14
N ALA A 109 -15.95 26.84 43.18
CA ALA A 109 -14.52 26.72 43.38
C ALA A 109 -13.77 27.40 42.22
N PRO A 110 -12.54 27.92 42.44
CA PRO A 110 -11.78 28.55 41.35
C PRO A 110 -11.38 27.54 40.27
N GLU A 111 -11.28 26.25 40.59
CA GLU A 111 -11.06 25.18 39.62
C GLU A 111 -12.20 25.00 38.62
N ASP A 112 -13.41 25.46 38.95
CA ASP A 112 -14.60 25.35 38.10
C ASP A 112 -14.71 26.49 37.08
N ILE A 113 -13.87 27.52 37.19
CA ILE A 113 -13.90 28.68 36.28
C ILE A 113 -13.61 28.18 34.87
N ASP A 114 -14.53 28.44 33.93
CA ASP A 114 -14.31 28.05 32.53
C ASP A 114 -13.09 28.77 31.94
N LEU A 115 -12.31 28.07 31.12
CA LEU A 115 -11.11 28.61 30.48
C LEU A 115 -11.37 29.96 29.78
N LEU A 116 -12.48 30.08 29.06
CA LEU A 116 -12.85 31.31 28.36
C LEU A 116 -13.10 32.48 29.32
N ALA A 117 -13.82 32.23 30.41
CA ALA A 117 -14.15 33.24 31.41
C ALA A 117 -12.90 33.71 32.17
N GLY A 118 -12.07 32.77 32.65
CA GLY A 118 -10.85 33.11 33.38
C GLY A 118 -9.80 33.79 32.52
N GLY A 119 -9.55 33.28 31.30
CA GLY A 119 -8.52 33.79 30.41
C GLY A 119 -8.79 35.20 29.85
N LEU A 120 -10.07 35.57 29.66
CA LEU A 120 -10.44 36.92 29.21
C LEU A 120 -10.35 37.98 30.33
N LEU A 121 -10.42 37.55 31.59
CA LEU A 121 -10.34 38.45 32.75
C LEU A 121 -8.89 38.72 33.20
N GLU A 122 -7.92 38.00 32.63
CA GLU A 122 -6.49 38.24 32.84
C GLU A 122 -6.08 39.63 32.37
N LYS A 123 -5.08 40.19 33.04
CA LYS A 123 -4.43 41.41 32.53
C LYS A 123 -3.64 41.04 31.26
N PRO A 124 -3.86 41.71 30.12
CA PRO A 124 -3.10 41.44 28.91
C PRO A 124 -1.60 41.67 29.08
N ASN A 125 -0.79 40.86 28.37
CA ASN A 125 0.66 41.06 28.32
C ASN A 125 1.00 42.42 27.66
N PRO A 126 2.13 43.07 28.02
CA PRO A 126 2.55 44.31 27.35
C PRO A 126 2.65 44.11 25.83
N GLY A 127 1.85 44.86 25.07
CA GLY A 127 1.81 44.77 23.61
C GLY A 127 0.92 43.68 23.02
N ALA A 128 0.17 42.93 23.85
CA ALA A 128 -0.79 41.92 23.41
C ALA A 128 -2.23 42.26 23.85
N ALA A 129 -3.23 41.71 23.15
CA ALA A 129 -4.65 41.87 23.47
C ALA A 129 -5.18 40.85 24.50
N ILE A 130 -4.38 39.84 24.81
CA ILE A 130 -4.76 38.70 25.65
C ILE A 130 -3.80 38.52 26.82
N GLY A 131 -4.31 37.90 27.87
CA GLY A 131 -3.54 37.54 29.04
C GLY A 131 -2.49 36.45 28.79
N PRO A 132 -1.63 36.21 29.78
CA PRO A 132 -0.53 35.28 29.65
C PRO A 132 -0.94 33.81 29.43
N THR A 133 -2.08 33.35 29.97
CA THR A 133 -2.53 31.95 29.77
C THR A 133 -2.90 31.72 28.31
N PHE A 134 -3.72 32.58 27.70
CA PHE A 134 -4.04 32.45 26.27
C PHE A 134 -2.84 32.68 25.36
N SER A 135 -1.92 33.59 25.72
CA SER A 135 -0.67 33.77 24.99
C SER A 135 0.11 32.45 24.88
N CYS A 136 0.28 31.75 26.00
CA CYS A 136 0.95 30.45 26.05
C CYS A 136 0.23 29.36 25.24
N LEU A 137 -1.10 29.25 25.38
CA LEU A 137 -1.86 28.22 24.67
C LEU A 137 -1.82 28.41 23.16
N LEU A 138 -1.98 29.65 22.69
CA LEU A 138 -1.88 29.98 21.27
C LEU A 138 -0.48 29.76 20.73
N GLU A 139 0.56 30.18 21.47
CA GLU A 139 1.96 29.92 21.09
C GLU A 139 2.22 28.43 20.89
N LYS A 140 1.86 27.59 21.88
CA LYS A 140 2.02 26.14 21.78
C LYS A 140 1.30 25.56 20.57
N GLN A 141 0.06 25.99 20.33
CA GLN A 141 -0.74 25.52 19.20
C GLN A 141 -0.11 25.93 17.86
N PHE A 142 0.31 27.18 17.70
CA PHE A 142 0.90 27.66 16.44
C PHE A 142 2.30 27.08 16.18
N VAL A 143 3.10 26.84 17.22
CA VAL A 143 4.38 26.12 17.09
C VAL A 143 4.14 24.69 16.60
N LEU A 144 3.17 23.98 17.20
CA LEU A 144 2.81 22.63 16.76
C LEU A 144 2.30 22.62 15.32
N LEU A 145 1.44 23.56 14.93
CA LEU A 145 0.96 23.68 13.55
C LEU A 145 2.12 23.89 12.57
N ARG A 146 3.02 24.83 12.85
CA ARG A 146 4.20 25.07 12.01
C ARG A 146 5.11 23.84 11.89
N GLN A 147 5.37 23.15 12.99
CA GLN A 147 6.30 22.01 13.00
C GLN A 147 5.69 20.73 12.42
N SER A 148 4.37 20.58 12.49
CA SER A 148 3.66 19.40 11.96
C SER A 148 3.23 19.57 10.51
N ASP A 149 3.19 20.79 9.99
CA ASP A 149 2.92 21.06 8.58
C ASP A 149 4.18 20.85 7.74
N ARG A 150 4.22 19.71 7.03
CA ARG A 150 5.27 19.41 6.05
C ARG A 150 5.41 20.51 4.99
N PHE A 151 4.31 21.15 4.62
CA PHE A 151 4.25 22.17 3.56
C PHE A 151 4.37 23.60 4.10
N TRP A 152 4.80 23.77 5.36
CA TRP A 152 5.11 25.10 5.87
C TRP A 152 6.12 25.79 4.95
N TYR A 153 5.81 27.01 4.51
CA TYR A 153 6.48 27.68 3.40
C TYR A 153 8.00 27.86 3.57
N GLU A 154 8.51 27.88 4.81
CA GLU A 154 9.95 28.00 5.11
C GLU A 154 10.68 26.65 5.21
N ASN A 155 9.98 25.52 5.07
CA ASN A 155 10.60 24.20 5.17
C ASN A 155 11.44 23.89 3.92
N ASP A 156 12.70 23.51 4.14
CA ASP A 156 13.63 23.07 3.11
C ASP A 156 13.50 21.56 2.84
N LEU A 157 12.31 21.15 2.38
CA LEU A 157 11.99 19.76 2.05
C LEU A 157 11.57 19.63 0.57
N PRO A 158 12.46 19.15 -0.32
CA PRO A 158 12.15 18.92 -1.73
C PRO A 158 11.02 17.87 -1.91
N PRO A 159 10.17 17.98 -2.95
CA PRO A 159 10.16 18.99 -4.02
C PRO A 159 9.34 20.26 -3.68
N SER A 160 8.77 20.34 -2.48
CA SER A 160 7.85 21.43 -2.07
C SER A 160 8.53 22.70 -1.54
N SER A 161 9.87 22.76 -1.55
CA SER A 161 10.66 23.87 -1.00
C SER A 161 10.71 25.07 -1.95
N LEU A 162 10.33 26.24 -1.46
CA LEU A 162 10.54 27.52 -2.17
C LEU A 162 12.03 27.88 -2.20
N THR A 163 12.49 28.49 -3.30
CA THR A 163 13.88 28.95 -3.39
C THR A 163 14.14 30.10 -2.41
N SER A 164 15.41 30.34 -2.08
CA SER A 164 15.78 31.48 -1.23
C SER A 164 15.34 32.83 -1.81
N GLU A 165 15.29 32.95 -3.15
CA GLU A 165 14.80 34.14 -3.84
C GLU A 165 13.27 34.27 -3.72
N GLN A 166 12.53 33.18 -3.94
CA GLN A 166 11.07 33.15 -3.76
C GLN A 166 10.67 33.45 -2.30
N LEU A 167 11.39 32.90 -1.32
CA LEU A 167 11.20 33.19 0.09
C LEU A 167 11.47 34.67 0.42
N THR A 168 12.47 35.28 -0.20
CA THR A 168 12.79 36.70 -0.03
C THR A 168 11.66 37.58 -0.53
N GLU A 169 11.04 37.24 -1.66
CA GLU A 169 9.90 37.97 -2.18
C GLU A 169 8.62 37.75 -1.36
N ILE A 170 8.35 36.52 -0.89
CA ILE A 170 7.21 36.25 0.01
C ILE A 170 7.34 37.03 1.31
N ARG A 171 8.54 37.15 1.88
CA ARG A 171 8.80 37.90 3.13
C ARG A 171 8.51 39.40 3.02
N LYS A 172 8.40 39.96 1.81
CA LYS A 172 8.02 41.36 1.60
C LYS A 172 6.51 41.60 1.73
N VAL A 173 5.70 40.55 1.59
CA VAL A 173 4.24 40.66 1.58
C VAL A 173 3.76 41.10 2.96
N THR A 174 2.94 42.14 2.99
CA THR A 174 2.26 42.62 4.20
C THR A 174 0.74 42.61 3.98
N LEU A 175 -0.04 42.44 5.04
CA LEU A 175 -1.49 42.53 4.95
C LEU A 175 -1.95 43.90 4.42
N ALA A 176 -1.25 44.98 4.78
CA ALA A 176 -1.54 46.32 4.29
C ALA A 176 -1.31 46.45 2.77
N GLY A 177 -0.19 45.92 2.26
CA GLY A 177 0.08 45.86 0.82
C GLY A 177 -0.92 44.99 0.06
N LEU A 178 -1.37 43.87 0.64
CA LEU A 178 -2.41 43.02 0.05
C LEU A 178 -3.75 43.75 -0.05
N LEU A 179 -4.16 44.49 0.99
CA LEU A 179 -5.39 45.29 0.97
C LEU A 179 -5.32 46.39 -0.10
N CYS A 180 -4.19 47.11 -0.18
CA CYS A 180 -3.93 48.10 -1.22
C CYS A 180 -4.01 47.54 -2.65
N ALA A 181 -3.46 46.34 -2.88
CA ALA A 181 -3.41 45.74 -4.21
C ALA A 181 -4.78 45.21 -4.70
N ASN A 182 -5.76 45.04 -3.81
CA ASN A 182 -7.04 44.40 -4.12
C ASN A 182 -8.26 45.28 -3.80
N THR A 183 -8.07 46.55 -3.45
CA THR A 183 -9.17 47.47 -3.11
C THR A 183 -9.02 48.75 -3.92
N ASP A 184 -9.84 48.89 -4.97
CA ASP A 184 -9.68 49.93 -6.01
C ASP A 184 -9.75 51.37 -5.47
N ASP A 185 -10.51 51.62 -4.39
CA ASP A 185 -10.68 52.97 -3.80
C ASP A 185 -9.85 53.20 -2.52
N LEU A 186 -8.87 52.34 -2.21
CA LEU A 186 -8.00 52.50 -1.03
C LEU A 186 -6.67 53.16 -1.43
N ASP A 187 -6.54 54.47 -1.22
CA ASP A 187 -5.33 55.22 -1.61
C ASP A 187 -4.18 55.15 -0.60
N LYS A 188 -4.50 55.04 0.70
CA LYS A 188 -3.53 55.09 1.80
C LYS A 188 -3.92 54.18 2.95
N ILE A 189 -2.93 53.46 3.48
CA ILE A 189 -3.07 52.58 4.66
C ILE A 189 -1.77 52.57 5.46
N GLN A 190 -1.87 52.35 6.77
CA GLN A 190 -0.74 52.20 7.66
C GLN A 190 0.05 50.89 7.38
N PRO A 191 1.39 50.88 7.52
CA PRO A 191 2.22 49.69 7.29
C PRO A 191 1.86 48.46 8.14
N LYS A 192 1.51 48.65 9.42
CA LYS A 192 1.13 47.57 10.34
C LYS A 192 -0.38 47.52 10.47
N ALA A 193 -1.04 46.76 9.60
CA ALA A 193 -2.51 46.66 9.54
C ALA A 193 -3.18 46.22 10.86
N PHE A 194 -2.50 45.41 11.68
CA PHE A 194 -3.02 44.97 12.99
C PHE A 194 -2.81 45.98 14.13
N VAL A 195 -2.10 47.08 13.88
CA VAL A 195 -1.81 48.12 14.88
C VAL A 195 -2.60 49.37 14.49
N GLN A 196 -3.18 50.03 15.49
CA GLN A 196 -3.88 51.30 15.27
C GLN A 196 -2.94 52.33 14.63
N GLU A 197 -3.48 53.16 13.75
CA GLU A 197 -2.75 54.27 13.16
C GLU A 197 -2.24 55.23 14.24
N ASP A 198 -0.99 55.66 14.10
CA ASP A 198 -0.39 56.70 14.92
C ASP A 198 0.45 57.64 14.04
N ILE A 199 0.62 58.89 14.49
CA ILE A 199 1.29 59.93 13.68
C ILE A 199 2.81 59.77 13.55
N TYR A 200 3.42 58.74 14.17
CA TYR A 200 4.85 58.54 14.21
C TYR A 200 5.28 57.20 13.58
N LEU A 201 4.93 56.07 14.18
CA LEU A 201 5.49 54.75 13.87
C LEU A 201 4.60 53.91 12.95
N ASN A 202 3.35 54.31 12.76
CA ASN A 202 2.37 53.60 11.95
C ASN A 202 1.41 54.57 11.22
N ALA A 203 1.95 55.67 10.69
CA ALA A 203 1.17 56.62 9.91
C ALA A 203 0.78 56.04 8.55
N ARG A 204 -0.37 56.45 8.00
CA ARG A 204 -0.79 56.05 6.66
C ARG A 204 0.23 56.48 5.61
N ILE A 205 0.66 55.51 4.82
CA ILE A 205 1.49 55.74 3.63
C ILE A 205 0.67 55.44 2.38
N SER A 206 1.11 55.97 1.25
CA SER A 206 0.44 55.76 -0.03
C SER A 206 0.54 54.29 -0.45
N CYS A 207 -0.49 53.74 -1.09
CA CYS A 207 -0.53 52.32 -1.46
C CYS A 207 0.63 51.90 -2.38
N ASN A 208 1.12 52.82 -3.22
CA ASN A 208 2.32 52.62 -4.04
C ASN A 208 3.65 52.52 -3.25
N GLN A 209 3.67 52.88 -1.97
CA GLN A 209 4.83 52.78 -1.09
C GLN A 209 4.89 51.45 -0.35
N HIS A 210 3.84 50.62 -0.43
CA HIS A 210 3.86 49.27 0.13
C HIS A 210 4.61 48.32 -0.82
N PRO A 211 5.48 47.45 -0.28
CA PRO A 211 6.23 46.52 -1.11
C PRO A 211 5.30 45.47 -1.72
N THR A 212 5.41 45.26 -3.03
CA THR A 212 4.75 44.18 -3.76
C THR A 212 5.76 43.08 -4.08
N PRO A 213 5.36 41.80 -4.00
CA PRO A 213 6.25 40.70 -4.37
C PRO A 213 6.54 40.80 -5.88
N GLN A 214 7.83 40.70 -6.24
CA GLN A 214 8.21 40.60 -7.64
C GLN A 214 8.07 39.15 -8.08
N PHE A 215 7.30 38.88 -9.13
CA PHE A 215 7.08 37.50 -9.59
C PHE A 215 8.22 36.94 -10.45
N ALA A 216 9.32 37.69 -10.63
CA ALA A 216 10.44 37.23 -11.44
C ALA A 216 11.05 35.89 -10.97
N PRO A 217 11.20 35.61 -9.65
CA PRO A 217 11.66 34.30 -9.17
C PRO A 217 10.65 33.15 -9.36
N TRP A 218 9.41 33.45 -9.77
CA TRP A 218 8.38 32.48 -10.13
C TRP A 218 8.17 32.36 -11.64
N LEU A 219 8.96 33.08 -12.44
CA LEU A 219 9.03 32.82 -13.88
C LEU A 219 9.68 31.45 -14.06
N GLU A 220 8.85 30.42 -14.04
CA GLU A 220 9.17 29.16 -14.67
C GLU A 220 9.29 29.44 -16.16
N MET A 221 10.45 29.17 -16.74
CA MET A 221 10.56 29.09 -18.19
C MET A 221 9.62 27.97 -18.62
N ASP A 222 8.47 28.33 -19.18
CA ASP A 222 7.52 27.37 -19.72
C ASP A 222 8.18 26.65 -20.92
N HIS A 223 8.87 25.55 -20.63
CA HIS A 223 9.65 24.81 -21.61
C HIS A 223 8.76 24.13 -22.66
N MET A 224 7.45 24.10 -22.47
CA MET A 224 6.47 23.61 -23.44
C MET A 224 6.29 24.59 -24.62
N THR A 225 6.64 25.87 -24.46
CA THR A 225 6.54 26.87 -25.56
C THR A 225 7.54 26.67 -26.70
N ASP A 226 8.50 25.76 -26.57
CA ASP A 226 9.51 25.45 -27.60
C ASP A 226 9.13 24.26 -28.51
N LEU A 227 8.02 23.55 -28.25
CA LEU A 227 7.57 22.40 -29.07
C LEU A 227 6.50 22.85 -30.08
N SER A 228 6.90 23.19 -31.31
CA SER A 228 5.94 23.43 -32.39
C SER A 228 5.33 22.13 -32.90
N GLU A 229 4.11 22.20 -33.43
CA GLU A 229 3.44 21.05 -34.07
C GLU A 229 4.31 20.41 -35.16
N ASP A 230 4.99 21.24 -35.96
CA ASP A 230 5.96 20.80 -36.96
C ASP A 230 7.12 19.99 -36.37
N MET A 231 7.62 20.36 -35.18
CA MET A 231 8.71 19.61 -34.52
C MET A 231 8.24 18.25 -34.01
N LEU A 232 7.02 18.17 -33.49
CA LEU A 232 6.42 16.91 -33.05
C LEU A 232 6.21 15.98 -34.25
N MET A 233 5.69 16.51 -35.36
CA MET A 233 5.50 15.76 -36.59
C MET A 233 6.83 15.26 -37.17
N ASP A 234 7.84 16.13 -37.27
CA ASP A 234 9.18 15.76 -37.75
C ASP A 234 9.82 14.67 -36.88
N ALA A 235 9.66 14.77 -35.55
CA ALA A 235 10.17 13.77 -34.61
C ALA A 235 9.45 12.42 -34.78
N LEU A 236 8.14 12.41 -34.97
CA LEU A 236 7.35 11.20 -35.20
C LEU A 236 7.70 10.52 -36.53
N ILE A 237 7.87 11.28 -37.61
CA ILE A 237 8.27 10.74 -38.92
C ILE A 237 9.64 10.07 -38.84
N LYS A 238 10.61 10.71 -38.16
CA LYS A 238 11.93 10.12 -37.94
C LYS A 238 11.86 8.88 -37.06
N ALA A 239 11.07 8.92 -36.00
CA ALA A 239 10.87 7.77 -35.12
C ALA A 239 10.28 6.57 -35.86
N GLU A 240 9.29 6.78 -36.75
CA GLU A 240 8.72 5.72 -37.58
C GLU A 240 9.78 5.11 -38.53
N GLN A 241 10.62 5.95 -39.15
CA GLN A 241 11.74 5.50 -39.98
C GLN A 241 12.74 4.67 -39.17
N GLU A 242 13.07 5.06 -37.94
CA GLU A 242 13.96 4.32 -37.05
C GLU A 242 13.36 2.97 -36.63
N VAL A 243 12.07 2.89 -36.31
CA VAL A 243 11.37 1.62 -36.02
C VAL A 243 11.41 0.70 -37.24
N LEU A 244 11.16 1.22 -38.45
CA LEU A 244 11.23 0.43 -39.69
C LEU A 244 12.65 -0.06 -39.98
N GLN A 245 13.65 0.80 -39.80
CA GLN A 245 15.06 0.44 -39.96
C GLN A 245 15.46 -0.64 -38.96
N ARG A 246 14.97 -0.54 -37.71
CA ARG A 246 15.19 -1.56 -36.69
C ARG A 246 14.62 -2.92 -37.08
N ARG A 247 13.35 -2.98 -37.50
CA ARG A 247 12.73 -4.24 -37.97
C ARG A 247 13.49 -4.86 -39.14
N LYS A 248 13.97 -4.03 -40.07
CA LYS A 248 14.79 -4.49 -41.20
C LYS A 248 16.11 -5.10 -40.73
N MET A 249 16.81 -4.45 -39.78
CA MET A 249 18.03 -4.96 -39.18
C MET A 249 17.78 -6.31 -38.47
N GLU A 250 16.71 -6.42 -37.69
CA GLU A 250 16.34 -7.66 -37.00
C GLU A 250 16.12 -8.81 -37.98
N TYR A 251 15.44 -8.56 -39.09
CA TYR A 251 15.24 -9.55 -40.16
C TYR A 251 16.56 -9.96 -40.81
N GLU A 252 17.44 -9.00 -41.15
CA GLU A 252 18.73 -9.28 -41.78
C GLU A 252 19.65 -10.10 -40.87
N VAL A 253 19.72 -9.75 -39.58
CA VAL A 253 20.51 -10.48 -38.58
C VAL A 253 19.96 -11.89 -38.39
N TRP A 254 18.65 -12.03 -38.25
CA TRP A 254 18.00 -13.33 -38.12
C TRP A 254 18.23 -14.20 -39.36
N ASN A 255 18.08 -13.65 -40.56
CA ASN A 255 18.29 -14.39 -41.81
C ASN A 255 19.75 -14.84 -41.98
N LYS A 256 20.71 -14.06 -41.48
CA LYS A 256 22.15 -14.36 -41.59
C LYS A 256 22.68 -15.30 -40.50
N TYR A 257 22.25 -15.11 -39.26
CA TYR A 257 22.84 -15.77 -38.09
C TYR A 257 21.85 -16.63 -37.29
N GLY A 258 20.55 -16.52 -37.54
CA GLY A 258 19.50 -17.20 -36.78
C GLY A 258 19.38 -16.71 -35.33
N GLY A 259 18.78 -17.54 -34.48
CA GLY A 259 18.69 -17.34 -33.04
C GLY A 259 19.62 -18.28 -32.28
N VAL A 260 19.96 -17.91 -31.04
CA VAL A 260 20.69 -18.79 -30.12
C VAL A 260 19.80 -19.95 -29.67
N ASP A 261 20.37 -21.15 -29.52
CA ASP A 261 19.71 -22.30 -28.90
C ASP A 261 19.19 -21.93 -27.50
N PRO A 262 17.86 -22.00 -27.24
CA PRO A 262 17.26 -21.72 -25.94
C PRO A 262 17.82 -22.59 -24.78
N LYS A 263 18.40 -23.76 -25.08
CA LYS A 263 19.03 -24.64 -24.08
C LYS A 263 20.48 -24.27 -23.75
N SER A 264 21.10 -23.40 -24.55
CA SER A 264 22.44 -22.87 -24.25
C SER A 264 22.40 -21.92 -23.05
N PRO A 265 23.52 -21.66 -22.36
CA PRO A 265 23.54 -20.74 -21.21
C PRO A 265 23.00 -19.34 -21.52
N THR A 266 23.34 -18.78 -22.69
CA THR A 266 22.77 -17.50 -23.17
C THR A 266 21.27 -17.61 -23.46
N GLY A 267 20.84 -18.72 -24.08
CA GLY A 267 19.44 -18.98 -24.38
C GLY A 267 18.58 -19.10 -23.13
N THR A 268 19.03 -19.89 -22.15
CA THR A 268 18.35 -20.09 -20.86
C THR A 268 18.26 -18.78 -20.08
N ALA A 269 19.34 -17.99 -20.05
CA ALA A 269 19.33 -16.65 -19.44
C ALA A 269 18.31 -15.71 -20.09
N ALA A 270 18.13 -15.80 -21.41
CA ALA A 270 17.14 -15.01 -22.14
C ALA A 270 15.71 -15.54 -21.97
N SER A 271 15.53 -16.86 -21.87
CA SER A 271 14.22 -17.48 -21.60
C SER A 271 13.70 -17.20 -20.19
N PHE A 272 14.60 -16.96 -19.22
CA PHE A 272 14.20 -16.56 -17.87
C PHE A 272 13.38 -15.26 -17.85
N SER A 273 13.60 -14.36 -18.82
CA SER A 273 12.86 -13.11 -19.01
C SER A 273 12.08 -13.11 -20.33
N LYS A 274 11.47 -14.26 -20.68
CA LYS A 274 10.77 -14.45 -21.95
C LYS A 274 9.58 -13.49 -22.08
N ALA A 275 9.61 -12.71 -23.15
CA ALA A 275 8.47 -11.89 -23.55
C ALA A 275 7.31 -12.75 -24.08
N ASN A 276 6.09 -12.46 -23.65
CA ASN A 276 4.90 -12.97 -24.32
C ASN A 276 4.56 -12.10 -25.55
N LYS A 277 3.64 -12.57 -26.40
CA LYS A 277 3.29 -11.90 -27.66
C LYS A 277 2.72 -10.50 -27.43
N GLN A 278 1.89 -10.31 -26.40
CA GLN A 278 1.33 -9.00 -26.10
C GLN A 278 2.40 -8.01 -25.63
N ALA A 279 3.37 -8.44 -24.81
CA ALA A 279 4.48 -7.59 -24.38
C ALA A 279 5.33 -7.10 -25.57
N LEU A 280 5.60 -7.97 -26.54
CA LEU A 280 6.30 -7.58 -27.78
C LEU A 280 5.49 -6.57 -28.62
N LYS A 281 4.17 -6.74 -28.70
CA LYS A 281 3.29 -5.77 -29.36
C LYS A 281 3.31 -4.41 -28.66
N LEU A 282 3.18 -4.39 -27.33
CA LEU A 282 3.27 -3.18 -26.53
C LEU A 282 4.62 -2.48 -26.75
N ALA A 283 5.73 -3.23 -26.70
CA ALA A 283 7.06 -2.69 -26.92
C ALA A 283 7.26 -2.07 -28.31
N ASN A 284 6.69 -2.67 -29.36
CA ASN A 284 6.75 -2.12 -30.71
C ASN A 284 6.14 -0.71 -30.80
N SER A 285 5.04 -0.48 -30.09
CA SER A 285 4.44 0.86 -30.00
C SER A 285 5.26 1.80 -29.10
N SER A 286 5.79 1.28 -28.00
CA SER A 286 6.61 2.04 -27.05
C SER A 286 7.92 2.56 -27.66
N LEU A 287 8.51 1.84 -28.61
CA LEU A 287 9.74 2.26 -29.30
C LEU A 287 9.53 3.55 -30.11
N LEU A 288 8.33 3.76 -30.67
CA LEU A 288 8.00 4.99 -31.39
C LEU A 288 8.09 6.20 -30.44
N PHE A 289 7.50 6.09 -29.24
CA PHE A 289 7.56 7.14 -28.23
C PHE A 289 8.99 7.38 -27.72
N GLU A 290 9.77 6.32 -27.54
CA GLU A 290 11.18 6.43 -27.14
C GLU A 290 12.00 7.20 -28.18
N PHE A 291 11.92 6.82 -29.47
CA PHE A 291 12.67 7.49 -30.54
C PHE A 291 12.21 8.93 -30.78
N ALA A 292 10.90 9.18 -30.74
CA ALA A 292 10.37 10.53 -30.86
C ALA A 292 10.87 11.44 -29.72
N SER A 293 10.89 10.93 -28.49
CA SER A 293 11.40 11.67 -27.32
C SER A 293 12.89 12.01 -27.48
N ASN A 294 13.69 11.03 -27.93
CA ASN A 294 15.11 11.24 -28.22
C ASN A 294 15.33 12.32 -29.29
N GLU A 295 14.56 12.29 -30.37
CA GLU A 295 14.68 13.26 -31.47
C GLU A 295 14.28 14.68 -31.04
N ILE A 296 13.23 14.80 -30.21
CA ILE A 296 12.80 16.08 -29.62
C ILE A 296 13.93 16.67 -28.76
N ILE A 297 14.49 15.87 -27.84
CA ILE A 297 15.58 16.30 -26.96
C ILE A 297 16.82 16.71 -27.77
N ASN A 298 17.21 15.89 -28.75
CA ASN A 298 18.35 16.18 -29.62
C ASN A 298 18.14 17.47 -30.44
N SER A 299 16.93 17.68 -30.97
CA SER A 299 16.57 18.88 -31.72
C SER A 299 16.63 20.14 -30.87
N LEU A 300 16.14 20.09 -29.63
CA LEU A 300 16.18 21.20 -28.68
C LEU A 300 17.61 21.54 -28.23
N ILE A 301 18.42 20.52 -27.90
CA ILE A 301 19.84 20.71 -27.54
C ILE A 301 20.61 21.34 -28.72
N ASN A 302 20.37 20.88 -29.95
CA ASN A 302 21.02 21.43 -31.14
C ASN A 302 20.58 22.87 -31.46
N ARG A 303 19.30 23.22 -31.26
CA ARG A 303 18.81 24.59 -31.38
C ARG A 303 19.39 25.51 -30.30
N ARG A 304 19.52 25.04 -29.06
CA ARG A 304 20.15 25.80 -27.95
C ARG A 304 21.66 26.00 -28.15
N ARG A 305 22.39 24.98 -28.63
CA ARG A 305 23.80 25.12 -29.02
C ARG A 305 24.02 26.15 -30.13
N LYS A 306 23.04 26.38 -31.02
CA LYS A 306 23.07 27.46 -32.01
C LYS A 306 22.71 28.83 -31.44
N ARG A 307 22.03 28.91 -30.28
CA ARG A 307 21.54 30.16 -29.66
C ARG A 307 22.38 30.66 -28.47
N GLN A 308 23.18 29.82 -27.80
CA GLN A 308 23.93 30.22 -26.60
C GLN A 308 25.41 29.84 -26.61
N THR A 309 26.26 30.87 -26.64
CA THR A 309 27.66 30.90 -26.19
C THR A 309 27.80 31.17 -24.67
N PHE A 310 26.72 31.18 -23.88
CA PHE A 310 26.78 31.39 -22.43
C PHE A 310 25.68 30.63 -21.67
N GLY A 311 26.07 29.90 -20.62
CA GLY A 311 25.21 29.53 -19.48
C GLY A 311 24.67 28.09 -19.45
N ASN A 312 25.30 27.22 -18.64
CA ASN A 312 24.66 26.02 -18.09
C ASN A 312 23.58 26.42 -17.07
N ILE A 313 22.46 25.69 -17.05
CA ILE A 313 21.74 25.12 -15.89
C ILE A 313 20.31 24.82 -16.36
N LEU A 314 20.10 23.56 -16.75
CA LEU A 314 18.84 22.83 -16.61
C LEU A 314 19.28 21.39 -16.35
N GLN A 315 18.80 20.78 -15.25
CA GLN A 315 18.95 19.34 -15.11
C GLN A 315 18.11 18.69 -16.22
N PRO A 316 18.70 17.85 -17.10
CA PRO A 316 17.98 17.26 -18.24
C PRO A 316 16.69 16.54 -17.85
N ASN A 317 16.58 16.06 -16.60
CA ASN A 317 15.51 15.20 -16.12
C ASN A 317 14.16 15.94 -15.92
N ASP A 318 14.15 17.20 -15.47
CA ASP A 318 12.89 17.91 -15.21
C ASP A 318 12.11 18.20 -16.51
N PHE A 319 12.85 18.43 -17.61
CA PHE A 319 12.25 18.64 -18.93
C PHE A 319 11.77 17.32 -19.56
N THR A 320 12.52 16.22 -19.42
CA THR A 320 12.12 14.93 -20.01
C THR A 320 10.87 14.37 -19.36
N ASP A 321 10.69 14.53 -18.04
CA ASP A 321 9.47 14.12 -17.35
C ASP A 321 8.24 14.94 -17.81
N SER A 322 8.44 16.21 -18.14
CA SER A 322 7.37 17.08 -18.66
C SER A 322 6.83 16.63 -20.03
N LEU A 323 7.64 15.93 -20.84
CA LEU A 323 7.20 15.40 -22.14
C LEU A 323 6.04 14.41 -22.03
N GLN A 324 5.85 13.75 -20.89
CA GLN A 324 4.75 12.81 -20.67
C GLN A 324 3.37 13.47 -20.75
N SER A 325 3.30 14.79 -20.57
CA SER A 325 2.06 15.57 -20.65
C SER A 325 1.65 15.94 -22.09
N VAL A 326 2.53 15.71 -23.07
CA VAL A 326 2.26 16.04 -24.48
C VAL A 326 1.28 15.03 -25.07
N ASP A 327 0.12 15.50 -25.52
CA ASP A 327 -0.88 14.67 -26.18
C ASP A 327 -0.52 14.43 -27.65
N LEU A 328 -0.35 13.15 -28.01
CA LEU A 328 -0.07 12.70 -29.38
C LEU A 328 -1.26 11.99 -30.03
N SER A 329 -2.42 11.96 -29.38
CA SER A 329 -3.61 11.25 -29.84
C SER A 329 -4.10 11.72 -31.22
N THR A 330 -3.85 12.99 -31.57
CA THR A 330 -4.17 13.57 -32.87
C THR A 330 -3.28 13.07 -34.01
N PHE A 331 -2.09 12.55 -33.71
CA PHE A 331 -1.08 12.15 -34.70
C PHE A 331 -0.99 10.63 -34.90
N LEU A 332 -1.40 9.84 -33.90
CA LEU A 332 -1.29 8.38 -33.92
C LEU A 332 -2.62 7.73 -34.31
N GLN A 333 -2.61 6.82 -35.29
CA GLN A 333 -3.81 6.08 -35.67
C GLN A 333 -4.22 5.05 -34.59
N PRO A 334 -5.53 4.85 -34.33
CA PRO A 334 -6.01 3.97 -33.28
C PRO A 334 -5.65 2.48 -33.46
N HIS A 335 -5.20 2.06 -34.64
CA HIS A 335 -4.88 0.65 -34.96
C HIS A 335 -3.45 0.22 -34.59
N ALA A 336 -2.66 1.07 -33.93
CA ALA A 336 -1.33 0.70 -33.43
C ALA A 336 -1.37 -0.27 -32.22
N PHE A 337 -2.56 -0.49 -31.65
CA PHE A 337 -2.76 -1.21 -30.38
C PHE A 337 -3.71 -2.41 -30.54
N ASP A 338 -3.42 -3.30 -31.50
CA ASP A 338 -4.26 -4.46 -31.79
C ASP A 338 -4.10 -5.54 -30.71
N PHE A 339 -4.91 -5.43 -29.65
CA PHE A 339 -5.00 -6.39 -28.56
C PHE A 339 -5.73 -7.66 -29.01
N ASP A 340 -5.31 -8.82 -28.52
CA ASP A 340 -6.04 -10.07 -28.77
C ASP A 340 -7.28 -10.09 -27.85
N PRO A 341 -8.51 -9.95 -28.40
CA PRO A 341 -9.72 -9.86 -27.60
C PRO A 341 -10.04 -11.17 -26.84
N THR A 342 -9.36 -12.28 -27.17
CA THR A 342 -9.60 -13.57 -26.51
C THR A 342 -8.81 -13.74 -25.22
N CYS A 343 -7.67 -13.05 -25.07
CA CYS A 343 -6.80 -13.18 -23.91
C CYS A 343 -6.76 -11.92 -23.03
N ASP A 344 -7.17 -10.77 -23.56
CA ASP A 344 -7.06 -9.47 -22.87
C ASP A 344 -8.42 -8.95 -22.38
N ASP A 345 -8.47 -8.50 -21.13
CA ASP A 345 -9.67 -7.95 -20.50
C ASP A 345 -9.75 -6.44 -20.77
N ASN A 346 -10.60 -6.03 -21.72
CA ASN A 346 -10.82 -4.62 -22.10
C ASN A 346 -12.31 -4.21 -22.08
N GLY A 347 -13.16 -5.03 -21.45
CA GLY A 347 -14.61 -4.80 -21.34
C GLY A 347 -15.01 -3.75 -20.30
N ILE A 348 -16.31 -3.53 -20.14
CA ILE A 348 -16.87 -2.74 -19.04
C ILE A 348 -16.68 -3.53 -17.73
N CYS A 349 -16.29 -2.84 -16.66
CA CYS A 349 -16.14 -3.48 -15.35
C CYS A 349 -17.48 -3.94 -14.80
N ASP A 350 -17.56 -5.21 -14.43
CA ASP A 350 -18.63 -5.73 -13.58
C ASP A 350 -18.29 -5.39 -12.12
N GLU A 351 -19.07 -4.49 -11.52
CA GLU A 351 -18.90 -4.11 -10.12
C GLU A 351 -19.50 -5.12 -9.14
N THR A 352 -20.33 -6.05 -9.63
CA THR A 352 -21.08 -7.02 -8.81
C THR A 352 -20.37 -8.37 -8.66
N THR A 353 -19.32 -8.62 -9.44
CA THR A 353 -18.56 -9.88 -9.33
C THR A 353 -17.77 -9.95 -8.01
N PRO A 354 -17.86 -11.08 -7.27
CA PRO A 354 -17.08 -11.31 -6.06
C PRO A 354 -15.66 -11.83 -6.35
N PHE A 355 -15.30 -12.02 -7.62
CA PHE A 355 -14.05 -12.65 -8.07
C PHE A 355 -13.16 -11.68 -8.87
N ARG A 356 -11.85 -11.93 -8.80
CA ARG A 356 -10.83 -11.16 -9.53
C ARG A 356 -10.74 -11.65 -10.96
N THR A 357 -10.53 -10.74 -11.91
CA THR A 357 -10.05 -11.12 -13.25
C THR A 357 -8.64 -11.73 -13.16
N PHE A 358 -8.21 -12.51 -14.15
CA PHE A 358 -6.86 -13.06 -14.19
C PHE A 358 -5.80 -12.01 -14.54
N SER A 359 -6.18 -10.99 -15.33
CA SER A 359 -5.29 -9.89 -15.68
C SER A 359 -5.18 -8.82 -14.60
N GLY A 360 -5.97 -8.87 -13.53
CA GLY A 360 -6.07 -7.80 -12.53
C GLY A 360 -6.88 -6.58 -13.00
N TYR A 361 -7.39 -6.58 -14.24
CA TYR A 361 -8.28 -5.56 -14.75
C TYR A 361 -9.55 -5.41 -13.89
N CYS A 362 -10.05 -4.18 -13.73
CA CYS A 362 -11.23 -3.85 -12.90
C CYS A 362 -11.10 -4.17 -11.40
N ASN A 363 -9.87 -4.36 -10.89
CA ASN A 363 -9.65 -4.30 -9.44
C ASN A 363 -10.02 -2.91 -8.92
N ASN A 364 -9.47 -1.87 -9.55
CA ASN A 364 -9.85 -0.49 -9.31
C ASN A 364 -10.94 -0.06 -10.31
N LEU A 365 -12.16 0.19 -9.82
CA LEU A 365 -13.30 0.54 -10.68
C LEU A 365 -13.19 1.95 -11.31
N ARG A 366 -12.39 2.85 -10.73
CA ARG A 366 -12.17 4.21 -11.27
C ARG A 366 -11.09 4.23 -12.35
N ASN A 367 -10.06 3.41 -12.17
CA ASN A 367 -8.93 3.26 -13.09
C ASN A 367 -8.71 1.76 -13.38
N PRO A 368 -9.48 1.16 -14.31
CA PRO A 368 -9.51 -0.29 -14.50
C PRO A 368 -8.17 -0.96 -14.83
N THR A 369 -7.19 -0.21 -15.35
CA THR A 369 -5.86 -0.70 -15.73
C THR A 369 -4.83 -0.66 -14.60
N TRP A 370 -5.15 -0.06 -13.44
CA TRP A 370 -4.23 0.02 -12.31
C TRP A 370 -3.97 -1.35 -11.70
N GLY A 371 -2.71 -1.79 -11.76
CA GLY A 371 -2.27 -3.11 -11.32
C GLY A 371 -2.55 -4.24 -12.32
N LYS A 372 -3.07 -3.93 -13.51
CA LYS A 372 -3.28 -4.91 -14.58
C LYS A 372 -1.93 -5.46 -15.05
N SER A 373 -1.90 -6.74 -15.45
CA SER A 373 -0.79 -7.32 -16.19
C SER A 373 -0.48 -6.55 -17.47
N LEU A 374 0.74 -6.69 -17.98
CA LEU A 374 1.22 -6.00 -19.20
C LEU A 374 1.13 -4.47 -19.13
N THR A 375 1.39 -3.90 -17.96
CA THR A 375 1.50 -2.45 -17.75
C THR A 375 2.92 -2.07 -17.34
N THR A 376 3.23 -0.77 -17.24
CA THR A 376 4.55 -0.31 -16.81
C THR A 376 4.70 -0.34 -15.30
N PHE A 377 5.93 -0.53 -14.83
CA PHE A 377 6.27 -0.28 -13.43
C PHE A 377 6.03 1.20 -13.08
N THR A 378 5.59 1.46 -11.85
CA THR A 378 5.62 2.82 -11.28
C THR A 378 6.97 3.07 -10.60
N ARG A 379 7.23 4.29 -10.13
CA ARG A 379 8.55 4.66 -9.56
C ARG A 379 8.42 5.45 -8.27
N LEU A 380 9.34 5.24 -7.35
CA LEU A 380 9.51 6.08 -6.17
C LEU A 380 10.24 7.38 -6.51
N LEU A 381 11.20 7.30 -7.43
CA LEU A 381 11.99 8.45 -7.89
C LEU A 381 12.00 8.50 -9.42
N PRO A 382 12.12 9.70 -10.02
CA PRO A 382 12.34 9.83 -11.45
C PRO A 382 13.53 8.99 -11.94
N SER A 383 13.42 8.45 -13.15
CA SER A 383 14.47 7.64 -13.77
C SER A 383 15.74 8.48 -14.03
N GLN A 384 16.91 7.87 -13.87
CA GLN A 384 18.20 8.47 -14.22
C GLN A 384 18.87 7.70 -15.36
N TYR A 385 18.57 8.12 -16.59
CA TYR A 385 19.27 7.70 -17.80
C TYR A 385 20.40 8.68 -18.15
N GLU A 386 21.45 8.20 -18.82
CA GLU A 386 22.62 8.98 -19.21
C GLU A 386 22.26 10.13 -20.17
N ASP A 387 21.23 9.95 -21.01
CA ASP A 387 20.69 10.93 -21.94
C ASP A 387 19.35 11.53 -21.48
N GLY A 388 18.90 11.20 -20.28
CA GLY A 388 17.60 11.61 -19.74
C GLY A 388 16.39 10.85 -20.31
N ILE A 389 16.57 9.99 -21.33
CA ILE A 389 15.47 9.27 -22.00
C ILE A 389 15.62 7.76 -21.86
N SER A 390 16.67 7.15 -22.39
CA SER A 390 16.73 5.69 -22.42
C SER A 390 18.11 5.08 -22.33
N ARG A 391 19.20 5.83 -22.52
CA ARG A 391 20.55 5.24 -22.47
C ARG A 391 20.92 4.90 -21.02
N PRO A 392 21.24 3.63 -20.70
CA PRO A 392 21.64 3.25 -19.34
C PRO A 392 22.82 4.07 -18.83
N ARG A 393 22.82 4.39 -17.53
CA ARG A 393 23.89 5.14 -16.88
C ARG A 393 25.23 4.38 -16.98
N VAL A 394 26.26 5.05 -17.48
CA VAL A 394 27.64 4.52 -17.60
C VAL A 394 28.67 5.46 -16.97
N THR A 395 28.32 6.73 -16.82
CA THR A 395 29.17 7.77 -16.22
C THR A 395 28.66 8.11 -14.81
N GLY A 396 29.58 8.21 -13.86
CA GLY A 396 29.28 8.67 -12.50
C GLY A 396 29.17 10.19 -12.41
N VAL A 397 28.74 10.70 -11.26
CA VAL A 397 28.46 12.13 -11.05
C VAL A 397 29.69 13.03 -11.22
N THR A 398 30.89 12.48 -11.07
CA THR A 398 32.17 13.19 -11.24
C THR A 398 32.68 13.19 -12.69
N GLY A 399 31.96 12.56 -13.63
CA GLY A 399 32.40 12.36 -15.01
C GLY A 399 33.30 11.14 -15.21
N VAL A 400 33.62 10.39 -14.16
CA VAL A 400 34.39 9.14 -14.22
C VAL A 400 33.45 7.97 -14.56
N PRO A 401 33.87 6.99 -15.40
CA PRO A 401 33.06 5.81 -15.67
C PRO A 401 32.68 5.03 -14.40
N LEU A 402 31.44 4.55 -14.33
CA LEU A 402 31.00 3.68 -13.25
C LEU A 402 31.76 2.35 -13.27
N PRO A 403 31.95 1.71 -12.10
CA PRO A 403 32.59 0.42 -12.04
C PRO A 403 31.80 -0.63 -12.85
N SER A 404 32.54 -1.55 -13.47
CA SER A 404 31.93 -2.71 -14.13
C SER A 404 31.03 -3.46 -13.15
N PRO A 405 29.81 -3.89 -13.54
CA PRO A 405 28.93 -4.68 -12.68
C PRO A 405 29.63 -5.92 -12.09
N ARG A 406 30.53 -6.54 -12.85
CA ARG A 406 31.32 -7.70 -12.39
C ARG A 406 32.35 -7.33 -11.32
N ILE A 407 32.96 -6.13 -11.39
CA ILE A 407 33.86 -5.65 -10.33
C ILE A 407 33.05 -5.45 -9.04
N VAL A 408 31.86 -4.85 -9.13
CA VAL A 408 31.00 -4.64 -7.97
C VAL A 408 30.59 -5.99 -7.37
N SER A 409 30.16 -6.95 -8.19
CA SER A 409 29.84 -8.32 -7.78
C SER A 409 31.01 -8.96 -7.02
N THR A 410 32.20 -9.01 -7.61
CA THR A 410 33.36 -9.69 -7.00
C THR A 410 33.96 -8.99 -5.78
N VAL A 411 33.90 -7.66 -5.71
CA VAL A 411 34.49 -6.89 -4.61
C VAL A 411 33.53 -6.74 -3.43
N ILE A 412 32.26 -6.45 -3.70
CA ILE A 412 31.25 -6.25 -2.65
C ILE A 412 30.63 -7.57 -2.22
N HIS A 413 30.39 -8.49 -3.16
CA HIS A 413 29.65 -9.73 -2.93
C HIS A 413 30.49 -11.01 -3.11
N PRO A 414 31.53 -11.23 -2.29
CA PRO A 414 32.32 -12.45 -2.40
C PRO A 414 31.53 -13.68 -1.95
N ASP A 415 31.91 -14.84 -2.47
CA ASP A 415 31.34 -16.14 -2.10
C ASP A 415 31.90 -16.60 -0.75
N ILE A 416 31.21 -16.21 0.32
CA ILE A 416 31.52 -16.61 1.70
C ILE A 416 30.22 -17.08 2.33
N SER A 417 30.14 -18.37 2.69
CA SER A 417 28.95 -18.90 3.38
C SER A 417 28.87 -18.36 4.80
N ASN A 418 27.68 -17.88 5.16
CA ASN A 418 27.32 -17.36 6.47
C ASN A 418 25.88 -17.76 6.80
N LEU A 419 25.69 -18.97 7.33
CA LEU A 419 24.37 -19.52 7.57
C LEU A 419 23.57 -18.72 8.60
N HIS A 420 22.31 -18.43 8.28
CA HIS A 420 21.43 -17.73 9.21
C HIS A 420 21.07 -18.64 10.39
N SER A 421 21.10 -18.09 11.60
CA SER A 421 20.94 -18.88 12.85
C SER A 421 19.49 -19.15 13.25
N ARG A 422 18.51 -18.52 12.58
CA ARG A 422 17.10 -18.59 12.98
C ARG A 422 16.12 -19.02 11.88
N TYR A 423 16.41 -18.74 10.62
CA TYR A 423 15.41 -18.86 9.55
C TYR A 423 15.80 -19.95 8.55
N THR A 424 14.78 -20.59 8.02
CA THR A 424 14.90 -21.75 7.14
C THR A 424 15.09 -21.31 5.70
N LEU A 425 15.60 -22.22 4.85
CA LEU A 425 15.72 -22.02 3.42
C LEU A 425 14.36 -21.79 2.73
N MET A 426 13.26 -22.20 3.36
CA MET A 426 11.90 -21.86 2.92
C MET A 426 11.63 -20.35 2.90
N THR A 427 12.31 -19.56 3.74
CA THR A 427 12.18 -18.08 3.70
C THR A 427 12.69 -17.53 2.37
N MET A 428 13.81 -18.04 1.88
CA MET A 428 14.34 -17.72 0.54
C MET A 428 13.37 -18.19 -0.55
N GLN A 429 12.91 -19.45 -0.46
CA GLN A 429 12.05 -20.03 -1.49
C GLN A 429 10.70 -19.30 -1.59
N TRP A 430 10.14 -18.87 -0.47
CA TRP A 430 8.92 -18.06 -0.43
C TRP A 430 9.15 -16.66 -1.02
N ALA A 431 10.28 -16.02 -0.75
CA ALA A 431 10.61 -14.73 -1.35
C ALA A 431 10.63 -14.83 -2.88
N GLN A 432 11.23 -15.89 -3.44
CA GLN A 432 11.23 -16.15 -4.88
C GLN A 432 9.82 -16.44 -5.41
N PHE A 433 9.07 -17.33 -4.75
CA PHE A 433 7.71 -17.69 -5.15
C PHE A 433 6.77 -16.48 -5.16
N LEU A 434 6.96 -15.57 -4.21
CA LEU A 434 6.21 -14.32 -4.07
C LEU A 434 6.63 -13.26 -5.10
N ASP A 435 7.93 -13.13 -5.39
CA ASP A 435 8.41 -12.25 -6.46
C ASP A 435 7.80 -12.64 -7.82
N HIS A 436 7.64 -13.95 -8.06
CA HIS A 436 7.04 -14.45 -9.29
C HIS A 436 5.52 -14.23 -9.39
N ASP A 437 4.84 -13.87 -8.30
CA ASP A 437 3.45 -13.36 -8.35
C ASP A 437 3.46 -11.90 -8.86
N LEU A 438 4.42 -11.11 -8.38
CA LEU A 438 4.39 -9.65 -8.52
C LEU A 438 5.12 -9.14 -9.76
N THR A 439 6.22 -9.79 -10.16
CA THR A 439 7.17 -9.20 -11.11
C THR A 439 7.61 -10.17 -12.21
N MET A 440 7.49 -9.71 -13.45
CA MET A 440 8.09 -10.34 -14.62
C MET A 440 8.50 -9.25 -15.60
N THR A 441 9.79 -8.95 -15.68
CA THR A 441 10.32 -7.99 -16.66
C THR A 441 10.81 -8.73 -17.91
N PRO A 442 10.11 -8.60 -19.05
CA PRO A 442 10.52 -9.26 -20.28
C PRO A 442 11.67 -8.52 -20.97
N ILE A 443 12.47 -9.24 -21.75
CA ILE A 443 13.54 -8.68 -22.59
C ILE A 443 13.17 -8.68 -24.07
N HIS A 444 13.87 -7.85 -24.85
CA HIS A 444 13.74 -7.82 -26.30
C HIS A 444 14.02 -9.18 -26.96
N LYS A 445 13.27 -9.47 -28.03
CA LYS A 445 13.46 -10.63 -28.91
C LYS A 445 13.79 -10.15 -30.32
N GLY A 446 14.49 -10.99 -31.08
CA GLY A 446 14.72 -10.75 -32.50
C GLY A 446 13.51 -11.14 -33.35
N PHE A 447 13.68 -11.10 -34.67
CA PHE A 447 12.67 -11.51 -35.63
C PHE A 447 12.18 -12.95 -35.36
N HIS A 448 10.89 -13.22 -35.55
CA HIS A 448 10.23 -14.50 -35.20
C HIS A 448 10.51 -14.98 -33.76
N GLU A 449 10.52 -14.07 -32.78
CA GLU A 449 10.76 -14.38 -31.36
C GLU A 449 12.11 -15.08 -31.09
N SER A 450 13.07 -14.97 -32.03
CA SER A 450 14.41 -15.52 -31.88
C SER A 450 15.18 -14.86 -30.74
N ILE A 451 16.15 -15.58 -30.15
CA ILE A 451 17.01 -15.06 -29.09
C ILE A 451 18.28 -14.49 -29.72
N PRO A 452 18.51 -13.16 -29.70
CA PRO A 452 19.72 -12.58 -30.24
C PRO A 452 20.95 -12.92 -29.38
N ASN A 453 22.08 -13.22 -30.02
CA ASN A 453 23.32 -13.53 -29.31
C ASN A 453 24.03 -12.28 -28.81
N CYS A 454 23.64 -11.76 -27.64
CA CYS A 454 24.26 -10.57 -27.06
C CYS A 454 25.59 -10.84 -26.33
N ARG A 455 26.30 -11.94 -26.60
CA ARG A 455 27.53 -12.29 -25.86
C ARG A 455 28.79 -11.57 -26.37
N SER A 456 28.88 -11.26 -27.66
CA SER A 456 30.04 -10.50 -28.17
C SER A 456 29.97 -9.05 -27.66
N CYS A 457 31.13 -8.46 -27.37
CA CYS A 457 31.20 -7.10 -26.81
C CYS A 457 30.72 -6.00 -27.78
N ASP A 458 30.67 -6.31 -29.08
CA ASP A 458 30.19 -5.43 -30.15
C ASP A 458 28.75 -5.74 -30.57
N SER A 459 28.05 -6.64 -29.87
CA SER A 459 26.71 -7.12 -30.22
C SER A 459 25.66 -6.03 -30.30
N SER A 460 25.84 -4.90 -29.62
CA SER A 460 25.00 -3.70 -29.78
C SER A 460 25.00 -3.16 -31.22
N ARG A 461 26.09 -3.37 -31.97
CA ARG A 461 26.25 -2.94 -33.35
C ARG A 461 26.05 -4.08 -34.34
N THR A 462 26.51 -5.28 -34.00
CA THR A 462 26.56 -6.42 -34.94
C THR A 462 25.34 -7.33 -34.87
N VAL A 463 24.62 -7.34 -33.75
CA VAL A 463 23.50 -8.25 -33.50
C VAL A 463 22.21 -7.47 -33.30
N HIS A 464 22.13 -6.64 -32.28
CA HIS A 464 20.91 -5.92 -31.94
C HIS A 464 21.23 -4.71 -31.05
N PRO A 465 20.75 -3.49 -31.36
CA PRO A 465 21.05 -2.31 -30.54
C PRO A 465 20.53 -2.33 -29.09
N GLU A 466 19.66 -3.28 -28.73
CA GLU A 466 19.26 -3.50 -27.33
C GLU A 466 20.15 -4.53 -26.62
N CYS A 467 21.12 -5.13 -27.31
CA CYS A 467 22.21 -5.83 -26.64
C CYS A 467 23.07 -4.79 -25.92
N ASN A 468 23.31 -4.99 -24.63
CA ASN A 468 24.14 -4.12 -23.80
C ASN A 468 25.15 -4.95 -23.00
N PRO A 469 26.03 -5.73 -23.69
CA PRO A 469 27.03 -6.57 -23.04
C PRO A 469 28.02 -5.73 -22.24
N PHE A 470 28.55 -6.31 -21.16
CA PHE A 470 29.61 -5.68 -20.38
C PHE A 470 30.84 -6.60 -20.28
N PRO A 471 32.06 -6.03 -20.42
CA PRO A 471 33.28 -6.82 -20.48
C PRO A 471 33.66 -7.41 -19.12
N VAL A 472 34.29 -8.58 -19.18
CA VAL A 472 35.02 -9.15 -18.04
C VAL A 472 36.16 -8.19 -17.67
N PRO A 473 36.27 -7.78 -16.39
CA PRO A 473 37.31 -6.85 -15.96
C PRO A 473 38.69 -7.52 -15.97
N LYS A 474 39.74 -6.69 -15.99
CA LYS A 474 41.11 -7.17 -15.83
C LYS A 474 41.29 -7.87 -14.49
N HIS A 475 42.04 -8.96 -14.48
CA HIS A 475 42.32 -9.75 -13.27
C HIS A 475 41.06 -10.32 -12.59
N ASP A 476 39.99 -10.59 -13.34
CA ASP A 476 38.89 -11.41 -12.82
C ASP A 476 39.44 -12.77 -12.36
N HIS A 477 38.98 -13.21 -11.19
CA HIS A 477 39.49 -14.42 -10.53
C HIS A 477 39.00 -15.71 -11.20
N TYR A 478 37.90 -15.64 -11.97
CA TYR A 478 37.22 -16.79 -12.53
C TYR A 478 37.17 -16.73 -14.07
N TYR A 479 36.69 -15.62 -14.64
CA TYR A 479 36.52 -15.49 -16.09
C TYR A 479 37.81 -14.98 -16.77
N PRO A 480 38.20 -15.51 -17.94
CA PRO A 480 39.31 -14.94 -18.69
C PRO A 480 38.91 -13.60 -19.32
N GLU A 481 39.82 -12.61 -19.31
CA GLU A 481 39.60 -11.30 -19.97
C GLU A 481 39.46 -11.45 -21.49
N ILE A 482 40.23 -12.36 -22.08
CA ILE A 482 40.33 -12.59 -23.52
C ILE A 482 40.11 -14.08 -23.79
N ASN A 483 39.32 -14.37 -24.83
CA ASN A 483 39.18 -15.72 -25.34
C ASN A 483 40.50 -16.14 -26.01
N VAL A 484 41.14 -17.18 -25.47
CA VAL A 484 42.45 -17.65 -25.91
C VAL A 484 42.47 -18.12 -27.37
N THR A 485 41.32 -18.55 -27.90
CA THR A 485 41.17 -19.05 -29.27
C THR A 485 40.90 -17.94 -30.28
N THR A 486 40.05 -16.96 -29.94
CA THR A 486 39.65 -15.90 -30.89
C THR A 486 40.45 -14.61 -30.73
N GLY A 487 41.10 -14.40 -29.58
CA GLY A 487 41.77 -13.14 -29.25
C GLY A 487 40.80 -12.00 -28.90
N GLU A 488 39.49 -12.27 -28.85
CA GLU A 488 38.47 -11.28 -28.54
C GLU A 488 38.23 -11.16 -27.03
N LYS A 489 37.77 -9.99 -26.59
CA LYS A 489 37.37 -9.79 -25.20
C LYS A 489 36.15 -10.64 -24.84
N VAL A 490 36.16 -11.21 -23.64
CA VAL A 490 35.00 -11.91 -23.11
C VAL A 490 34.04 -10.90 -22.50
N CYS A 491 32.76 -10.99 -22.87
CA CYS A 491 31.68 -10.19 -22.31
C CYS A 491 30.60 -11.08 -21.71
N PHE A 492 29.91 -10.55 -20.70
CA PHE A 492 28.68 -11.14 -20.20
C PHE A 492 27.52 -10.76 -21.13
N PRO A 493 26.70 -11.73 -21.55
CA PRO A 493 25.54 -11.44 -22.39
C PRO A 493 24.49 -10.68 -21.60
N PHE A 494 23.97 -9.60 -22.16
CA PHE A 494 22.87 -8.84 -21.57
C PHE A 494 21.99 -8.25 -22.67
N MET A 495 20.69 -8.49 -22.55
CA MET A 495 19.66 -7.89 -23.39
C MET A 495 18.80 -6.97 -22.53
N ARG A 496 18.57 -5.75 -23.01
CA ARG A 496 17.76 -4.74 -22.32
C ARG A 496 16.29 -5.17 -22.20
N SER A 497 15.65 -4.72 -21.13
CA SER A 497 14.24 -4.96 -20.84
C SER A 497 13.34 -4.26 -21.86
N LEU A 498 12.17 -4.82 -22.18
CA LEU A 498 11.22 -4.21 -23.10
C LEU A 498 10.73 -2.86 -22.57
N PRO A 499 10.68 -1.81 -23.42
CA PRO A 499 10.00 -0.57 -23.09
C PRO A 499 8.47 -0.78 -23.20
N GLY A 500 7.71 -0.05 -22.40
CA GLY A 500 6.25 -0.12 -22.35
C GLY A 500 5.57 1.23 -22.19
N GLN A 501 6.31 2.34 -22.32
CA GLN A 501 5.72 3.67 -22.22
C GLN A 501 4.70 3.92 -23.34
N GLN A 502 3.65 4.64 -23.02
CA GLN A 502 2.57 5.03 -23.94
C GLN A 502 2.50 6.54 -24.17
N SER A 503 3.48 7.28 -23.67
CA SER A 503 3.65 8.71 -23.82
C SER A 503 5.12 9.05 -24.07
N LEU A 504 5.38 10.27 -24.54
CA LEU A 504 6.76 10.77 -24.67
C LEU A 504 7.42 10.86 -23.29
N GLY A 505 8.76 10.84 -23.27
CA GLY A 505 9.55 10.95 -22.05
C GLY A 505 10.43 9.71 -21.79
N PRO A 506 10.92 9.57 -20.54
CA PRO A 506 11.88 8.53 -20.20
C PRO A 506 11.33 7.10 -20.32
N ARG A 507 12.24 6.17 -20.64
CA ARG A 507 11.94 4.76 -20.85
C ARG A 507 11.35 4.11 -19.60
N GLN A 508 10.19 3.47 -19.75
CA GLN A 508 9.52 2.69 -18.71
C GLN A 508 9.47 1.21 -19.09
N GLN A 509 9.84 0.33 -18.17
CA GLN A 509 9.84 -1.11 -18.40
C GLN A 509 8.47 -1.73 -18.14
N VAL A 510 8.16 -2.79 -18.87
CA VAL A 510 6.93 -3.57 -18.73
C VAL A 510 7.02 -4.53 -17.54
N ASN A 511 5.95 -4.63 -16.76
CA ASN A 511 5.64 -5.76 -15.92
C ASN A 511 4.62 -6.65 -16.64
N GLN A 512 4.99 -7.90 -16.96
CA GLN A 512 4.03 -8.84 -17.56
C GLN A 512 3.05 -9.39 -16.54
N ASN A 513 3.41 -9.47 -15.26
CA ASN A 513 2.54 -10.03 -14.24
C ASN A 513 1.56 -8.99 -13.71
N THR A 514 0.49 -9.45 -13.04
CA THR A 514 -0.40 -8.58 -12.27
C THR A 514 0.39 -7.94 -11.12
N ALA A 515 -0.07 -6.79 -10.64
CA ALA A 515 0.59 -6.17 -9.48
C ALA A 515 0.10 -6.74 -8.15
N PHE A 516 -1.02 -7.47 -8.13
CA PHE A 516 -1.67 -7.91 -6.89
C PHE A 516 -1.02 -9.18 -6.34
N LEU A 517 -1.24 -9.42 -5.05
CA LEU A 517 -0.96 -10.73 -4.45
C LEU A 517 -2.16 -11.65 -4.70
N ASP A 518 -2.30 -12.12 -5.94
CA ASP A 518 -3.45 -12.87 -6.43
C ASP A 518 -3.10 -14.30 -6.89
N ALA A 519 -1.94 -14.79 -6.47
CA ALA A 519 -1.45 -16.12 -6.80
C ALA A 519 -1.36 -16.34 -8.32
N SER A 520 -1.05 -15.29 -9.09
CA SER A 520 -0.88 -15.37 -10.54
C SER A 520 0.25 -16.33 -10.95
N GLN A 521 1.23 -16.57 -10.10
CA GLN A 521 2.25 -17.60 -10.30
C GLN A 521 1.70 -19.04 -10.27
N VAL A 522 0.50 -19.23 -9.74
CA VAL A 522 -0.26 -20.49 -9.80
C VAL A 522 -1.27 -20.47 -10.95
N TYR A 523 -2.00 -19.36 -11.12
CA TYR A 523 -3.20 -19.28 -11.97
C TYR A 523 -3.00 -18.65 -13.36
N GLY A 524 -1.90 -17.94 -13.57
CA GLY A 524 -1.60 -17.17 -14.77
C GLY A 524 -2.04 -15.71 -14.67
N GLU A 525 -1.44 -14.87 -15.52
CA GLU A 525 -1.64 -13.42 -15.59
C GLU A 525 -2.72 -12.99 -16.60
N ASN A 526 -3.38 -13.95 -17.25
CA ASN A 526 -4.47 -13.73 -18.20
C ASN A 526 -5.32 -15.00 -18.41
N ASN A 527 -6.46 -14.83 -19.07
CA ASN A 527 -7.43 -15.91 -19.31
C ASN A 527 -6.85 -17.08 -20.12
N CYS A 528 -5.94 -16.82 -21.06
CA CYS A 528 -5.39 -17.85 -21.93
C CYS A 528 -4.43 -18.78 -21.19
N VAL A 529 -3.56 -18.24 -20.34
CA VAL A 529 -2.69 -19.03 -19.48
C VAL A 529 -3.53 -19.84 -18.49
N SER A 530 -4.52 -19.20 -17.86
CA SER A 530 -5.41 -19.89 -16.91
C SER A 530 -6.17 -21.05 -17.55
N ARG A 531 -6.70 -20.86 -18.77
CA ARG A 531 -7.43 -21.90 -19.50
C ARG A 531 -6.59 -23.17 -19.71
N ASP A 532 -5.31 -23.03 -20.02
CA ASP A 532 -4.40 -24.16 -20.26
C ASP A 532 -4.02 -24.88 -18.94
N LEU A 533 -4.17 -24.20 -17.80
CA LEU A 533 -3.91 -24.70 -16.46
C LEU A 533 -5.15 -25.25 -15.75
N LYS A 534 -6.36 -24.94 -16.22
CA LYS A 534 -7.62 -25.48 -15.70
C LYS A 534 -7.76 -26.96 -16.08
N GLY A 535 -8.11 -27.78 -15.10
CA GLY A 535 -8.48 -29.18 -15.24
C GLY A 535 -9.99 -29.39 -15.12
N MET A 536 -10.43 -30.64 -15.05
CA MET A 536 -11.86 -30.99 -14.92
C MET A 536 -12.38 -30.80 -13.50
N GLY A 537 -13.68 -30.57 -13.34
CA GLY A 537 -14.35 -30.50 -12.03
C GLY A 537 -13.92 -29.32 -11.17
N GLY A 538 -13.44 -28.24 -11.79
CA GLY A 538 -12.92 -27.05 -11.12
C GLY A 538 -11.51 -27.20 -10.54
N ARG A 539 -10.80 -28.30 -10.85
CA ARG A 539 -9.40 -28.54 -10.42
C ARG A 539 -8.40 -27.81 -11.32
N MET A 540 -7.16 -27.68 -10.86
CA MET A 540 -6.01 -27.40 -11.72
C MET A 540 -5.58 -28.67 -12.45
N ASN A 541 -5.14 -28.51 -13.69
CA ASN A 541 -4.51 -29.55 -14.49
C ASN A 541 -3.21 -30.03 -13.81
N CYS A 542 -2.91 -31.31 -13.96
CA CYS A 542 -1.80 -31.94 -13.25
C CYS A 542 -1.27 -33.17 -14.00
N THR A 543 -0.01 -33.51 -13.74
CA THR A 543 0.59 -34.77 -14.20
C THR A 543 0.45 -35.82 -13.10
N ILE A 544 -0.20 -36.94 -13.39
CA ILE A 544 -0.27 -38.07 -12.45
C ILE A 544 1.16 -38.59 -12.21
N HIS A 545 1.55 -38.76 -10.95
CA HIS A 545 2.89 -39.22 -10.61
C HIS A 545 3.17 -40.60 -11.26
N PRO A 546 4.28 -40.79 -11.99
CA PRO A 546 4.48 -41.96 -12.86
C PRO A 546 4.63 -43.30 -12.12
N ILE A 547 5.09 -43.26 -10.86
CA ILE A 547 5.33 -44.45 -10.03
C ILE A 547 4.35 -44.52 -8.85
N ARG A 548 4.49 -43.61 -7.90
CA ARG A 548 3.65 -43.49 -6.70
C ARG A 548 3.81 -42.09 -6.12
N GLY A 549 2.69 -41.46 -5.76
CA GLY A 549 2.66 -40.17 -5.08
C GLY A 549 1.44 -39.35 -5.52
N LYS A 550 1.26 -38.19 -4.90
CA LYS A 550 0.30 -37.15 -5.26
C LYS A 550 0.70 -36.51 -6.59
N ASP A 551 -0.27 -35.87 -7.22
CA ASP A 551 -0.11 -35.25 -8.54
C ASP A 551 1.03 -34.22 -8.57
N LEU A 552 1.69 -34.11 -9.72
CA LEU A 552 2.73 -33.12 -10.00
C LEU A 552 2.17 -32.02 -10.91
N LEU A 553 2.91 -30.93 -11.09
CA LEU A 553 2.55 -29.90 -12.06
C LEU A 553 2.34 -30.53 -13.46
N PRO A 554 1.50 -29.91 -14.31
CA PRO A 554 1.38 -30.31 -15.71
C PRO A 554 2.73 -30.15 -16.43
N GLN A 555 3.07 -31.08 -17.31
CA GLN A 555 4.29 -31.04 -18.13
C GLN A 555 3.99 -30.55 -19.55
N SER A 556 4.95 -29.86 -20.17
CA SER A 556 4.86 -29.40 -21.57
C SER A 556 6.21 -29.51 -22.29
N ASP A 557 6.15 -29.75 -23.60
CA ASP A 557 7.27 -29.67 -24.54
C ASP A 557 7.44 -28.26 -25.15
N HIS A 558 6.55 -27.32 -24.81
CA HIS A 558 6.55 -25.95 -25.36
C HIS A 558 7.52 -24.98 -24.65
N HIS A 559 8.31 -25.48 -23.69
CA HIS A 559 9.38 -24.74 -23.03
C HIS A 559 10.72 -24.99 -23.73
N PRO A 560 11.15 -24.11 -24.65
CA PRO A 560 12.32 -24.39 -25.48
C PRO A 560 13.62 -24.44 -24.66
N GLU A 561 13.70 -23.73 -23.53
CA GLU A 561 14.82 -23.76 -22.60
C GLU A 561 14.93 -25.05 -21.77
N CYS A 562 13.97 -25.97 -21.89
CA CYS A 562 13.96 -27.17 -21.06
C CYS A 562 15.18 -28.06 -21.30
N ARG A 563 15.91 -28.38 -20.22
CA ARG A 563 17.14 -29.20 -20.22
C ARG A 563 16.96 -30.58 -19.59
N SER A 564 15.73 -30.92 -19.20
CA SER A 564 15.33 -32.28 -18.84
C SER A 564 15.66 -33.29 -19.95
N GLY A 565 16.07 -34.50 -19.59
CA GLY A 565 16.37 -35.57 -20.54
C GLY A 565 15.11 -36.07 -21.28
N SER A 566 13.94 -35.94 -20.65
CA SER A 566 12.63 -36.18 -21.27
C SER A 566 12.26 -35.15 -22.35
N GLY A 567 12.88 -33.96 -22.35
CA GLY A 567 12.45 -32.82 -23.15
C GLY A 567 11.24 -32.07 -22.58
N LEU A 568 10.70 -32.49 -21.43
CA LEU A 568 9.52 -31.90 -20.80
C LEU A 568 9.87 -31.11 -19.54
N CYS A 569 9.28 -29.92 -19.42
CA CYS A 569 9.36 -29.10 -18.21
C CYS A 569 7.96 -28.87 -17.64
N PHE A 570 7.88 -28.51 -16.37
CA PHE A 570 6.61 -28.20 -15.72
C PHE A 570 6.12 -26.81 -16.09
N ILE A 571 4.82 -26.68 -16.25
CA ILE A 571 4.12 -25.41 -16.49
C ILE A 571 3.27 -25.04 -15.26
N ALA A 572 3.16 -23.75 -15.00
CA ALA A 572 2.32 -23.16 -13.96
C ALA A 572 1.87 -21.78 -14.45
N GLY A 573 1.21 -21.00 -13.59
CA GLY A 573 0.84 -19.62 -13.90
C GLY A 573 2.01 -18.72 -14.26
N ASP A 574 3.17 -18.92 -13.61
CA ASP A 574 4.43 -18.26 -13.99
C ASP A 574 5.35 -19.18 -14.80
N GLY A 575 5.87 -18.64 -15.92
CA GLY A 575 6.73 -19.38 -16.85
C GLY A 575 8.10 -19.80 -16.28
N ARG A 576 8.49 -19.32 -15.11
CA ARG A 576 9.76 -19.68 -14.44
C ARG A 576 9.61 -20.81 -13.42
N ALA A 577 8.43 -21.45 -13.30
CA ALA A 577 8.20 -22.53 -12.32
C ALA A 577 9.19 -23.71 -12.42
N SER A 578 9.80 -23.92 -13.58
CA SER A 578 10.83 -24.94 -13.84
C SER A 578 12.28 -24.43 -13.72
N GLU A 579 12.50 -23.20 -13.26
CA GLU A 579 13.84 -22.62 -13.16
C GLU A 579 14.75 -23.51 -12.32
N GLN A 580 14.31 -23.93 -11.13
CA GLN A 580 15.06 -24.82 -10.25
C GLN A 580 14.13 -25.72 -9.41
N PRO A 581 14.59 -26.90 -8.94
CA PRO A 581 13.73 -27.94 -8.36
C PRO A 581 12.94 -27.55 -7.09
N ALA A 582 13.50 -26.70 -6.23
CA ALA A 582 12.82 -26.21 -5.04
C ALA A 582 11.68 -25.21 -5.37
N LEU A 583 11.82 -24.42 -6.44
CA LEU A 583 10.73 -23.58 -6.95
C LEU A 583 9.61 -24.46 -7.52
N THR A 584 9.95 -25.44 -8.35
CA THR A 584 8.99 -26.42 -8.87
C THR A 584 8.24 -27.14 -7.75
N THR A 585 8.93 -27.46 -6.65
CA THR A 585 8.35 -28.10 -5.46
C THR A 585 7.27 -27.23 -4.82
N ILE A 586 7.53 -25.94 -4.59
CA ILE A 586 6.53 -25.06 -3.97
C ILE A 586 5.35 -24.77 -4.92
N HIS A 587 5.57 -24.59 -6.23
CA HIS A 587 4.47 -24.50 -7.19
C HIS A 587 3.60 -25.77 -7.20
N THR A 588 4.22 -26.96 -7.10
CA THR A 588 3.50 -28.23 -7.01
C THR A 588 2.63 -28.28 -5.75
N VAL A 589 3.15 -27.83 -4.60
CA VAL A 589 2.37 -27.79 -3.35
C VAL A 589 1.15 -26.86 -3.47
N PHE A 590 1.28 -25.69 -4.07
CA PHE A 590 0.16 -24.74 -4.19
C PHE A 590 -0.87 -25.17 -5.25
N MET A 591 -0.46 -25.88 -6.30
CA MET A 591 -1.38 -26.55 -7.22
C MET A 591 -2.17 -27.67 -6.50
N ARG A 592 -1.48 -28.49 -5.68
CA ARG A 592 -2.13 -29.51 -4.85
C ARG A 592 -3.09 -28.90 -3.85
N GLU A 593 -2.74 -27.75 -3.25
CA GLU A 593 -3.60 -27.06 -2.29
C GLU A 593 -4.90 -26.58 -2.94
N HIS A 594 -4.83 -25.98 -4.14
CA HIS A 594 -6.05 -25.64 -4.89
C HIS A 594 -6.94 -26.88 -5.10
N ASN A 595 -6.35 -27.99 -5.56
CA ASN A 595 -7.10 -29.23 -5.76
C ASN A 595 -7.69 -29.78 -4.45
N ARG A 596 -7.00 -29.63 -3.32
CA ARG A 596 -7.50 -29.99 -1.99
C ARG A 596 -8.68 -29.12 -1.57
N LEU A 597 -8.61 -27.80 -1.83
CA LEU A 597 -9.70 -26.85 -1.57
C LEU A 597 -10.95 -27.20 -2.40
N VAL A 598 -10.77 -27.51 -3.69
CA VAL A 598 -11.85 -27.98 -4.58
C VAL A 598 -12.55 -29.22 -4.01
N GLU A 599 -11.81 -30.24 -3.58
CA GLU A 599 -12.40 -31.45 -2.97
C GLU A 599 -13.07 -31.17 -1.61
N GLY A 600 -12.59 -30.16 -0.86
CA GLY A 600 -13.23 -29.66 0.35
C GLY A 600 -14.58 -29.01 0.08
N LEU A 601 -14.60 -28.06 -0.86
CA LEU A 601 -15.78 -27.30 -1.26
C LEU A 601 -16.83 -28.20 -1.93
N LYS A 602 -16.42 -29.12 -2.80
CA LYS A 602 -17.32 -30.08 -3.46
C LYS A 602 -18.09 -30.96 -2.48
N ARG A 603 -17.50 -31.30 -1.33
CA ARG A 603 -18.17 -32.10 -0.29
C ARG A 603 -19.29 -31.34 0.41
N VAL A 604 -19.17 -30.02 0.53
CA VAL A 604 -20.17 -29.18 1.21
C VAL A 604 -21.15 -28.51 0.23
N ASN A 605 -20.73 -28.27 -1.02
CA ASN A 605 -21.51 -27.65 -2.09
C ASN A 605 -21.46 -28.52 -3.37
N PRO A 606 -22.09 -29.71 -3.38
CA PRO A 606 -22.07 -30.58 -4.56
C PRO A 606 -22.87 -30.02 -5.75
N HIS A 607 -23.67 -28.96 -5.54
CA HIS A 607 -24.48 -28.29 -6.56
C HIS A 607 -23.70 -27.23 -7.35
N TRP A 608 -22.52 -26.80 -6.90
CA TRP A 608 -21.69 -25.85 -7.62
C TRP A 608 -21.17 -26.44 -8.93
N ASP A 609 -21.20 -25.64 -9.99
CA ASP A 609 -20.56 -25.98 -11.25
C ASP A 609 -19.03 -25.86 -11.17
N GLU A 610 -18.35 -26.27 -12.24
CA GLU A 610 -16.89 -26.33 -12.27
C GLU A 610 -16.25 -24.95 -12.12
N GLU A 611 -16.83 -23.91 -12.71
CA GLU A 611 -16.28 -22.54 -12.66
C GLU A 611 -16.48 -21.92 -11.27
N THR A 612 -17.66 -22.08 -10.68
CA THR A 612 -17.95 -21.63 -9.31
C THR A 612 -17.03 -22.32 -8.31
N MET A 613 -16.77 -23.62 -8.51
CA MET A 613 -15.84 -24.39 -7.70
C MET A 613 -14.41 -23.85 -7.81
N PHE A 614 -13.95 -23.64 -9.05
CA PHE A 614 -12.61 -23.14 -9.34
C PHE A 614 -12.37 -21.75 -8.74
N GLU A 615 -13.28 -20.80 -8.98
CA GLU A 615 -13.12 -19.42 -8.52
C GLU A 615 -13.21 -19.30 -6.99
N ASN A 616 -14.05 -20.09 -6.32
CA ASN A 616 -14.05 -20.12 -4.85
C ASN A 616 -12.76 -20.72 -4.29
N ALA A 617 -12.26 -21.82 -4.87
CA ALA A 617 -10.99 -22.42 -4.45
C ALA A 617 -9.81 -21.45 -4.69
N ARG A 618 -9.79 -20.77 -5.85
CA ARG A 618 -8.84 -19.72 -6.18
C ARG A 618 -8.90 -18.57 -5.17
N LYS A 619 -10.09 -18.06 -4.87
CA LYS A 619 -10.29 -16.97 -3.91
C LYS A 619 -9.78 -17.34 -2.50
N ILE A 620 -9.99 -18.57 -2.05
CA ILE A 620 -9.46 -19.06 -0.77
C ILE A 620 -7.93 -19.17 -0.82
N LEU A 621 -7.34 -19.79 -1.86
CA LEU A 621 -5.87 -19.92 -1.97
C LEU A 621 -5.17 -18.55 -2.00
N ILE A 622 -5.76 -17.58 -2.69
CA ILE A 622 -5.28 -16.20 -2.71
C ILE A 622 -5.26 -15.63 -1.28
N ALA A 623 -6.37 -15.79 -0.55
CA ALA A 623 -6.46 -15.33 0.83
C ALA A 623 -5.44 -16.02 1.76
N GLU A 624 -5.21 -17.33 1.58
CA GLU A 624 -4.17 -18.07 2.30
C GLU A 624 -2.77 -17.53 2.01
N THR A 625 -2.45 -17.26 0.74
CA THR A 625 -1.15 -16.73 0.30
C THR A 625 -0.92 -15.31 0.84
N GLN A 626 -1.95 -14.46 0.79
CA GLN A 626 -1.94 -13.12 1.39
C GLN A 626 -1.74 -13.20 2.91
N HIS A 627 -2.48 -14.09 3.59
CA HIS A 627 -2.39 -14.27 5.02
C HIS A 627 -0.99 -14.75 5.45
N ILE A 628 -0.45 -15.82 4.83
CA ILE A 628 0.91 -16.31 5.10
C ILE A 628 1.95 -15.20 4.87
N THR A 629 1.80 -14.44 3.78
CA THR A 629 2.75 -13.36 3.45
C THR A 629 2.79 -12.28 4.53
N TYR A 630 1.65 -11.76 4.98
CA TYR A 630 1.62 -10.65 5.93
C TYR A 630 1.73 -11.10 7.40
N ASN A 631 1.21 -12.29 7.73
CA ASN A 631 1.23 -12.82 9.10
C ASN A 631 2.58 -13.45 9.44
N GLU A 632 3.14 -14.22 8.51
CA GLU A 632 4.34 -15.00 8.74
C GLU A 632 5.57 -14.36 8.11
N PHE A 633 5.58 -14.11 6.79
CA PHE A 633 6.79 -13.74 6.06
C PHE A 633 7.27 -12.30 6.32
N LEU A 634 6.43 -11.27 6.13
CA LEU A 634 6.81 -9.87 6.24
C LEU A 634 7.43 -9.48 7.61
N PRO A 635 6.95 -9.97 8.76
CA PRO A 635 7.60 -9.71 10.04
C PRO A 635 9.05 -10.20 10.14
N ARG A 636 9.43 -11.27 9.40
CA ARG A 636 10.83 -11.73 9.34
C ARG A 636 11.66 -10.84 8.43
N ILE A 637 11.11 -10.39 7.31
CA ILE A 637 11.83 -9.51 6.38
C ILE A 637 12.04 -8.12 7.01
N LEU A 638 10.97 -7.49 7.49
CA LEU A 638 10.94 -6.07 7.83
C LEU A 638 11.17 -5.77 9.32
N SER A 639 11.04 -6.77 10.20
CA SER A 639 10.81 -6.63 11.66
C SER A 639 9.40 -6.17 12.04
N TRP A 640 8.96 -6.51 13.25
CA TRP A 640 7.69 -6.06 13.81
C TRP A 640 7.57 -4.53 13.92
N ASN A 641 8.67 -3.82 14.15
CA ASN A 641 8.65 -2.36 14.26
C ASN A 641 8.27 -1.72 12.92
N ALA A 642 8.87 -2.17 11.82
CA ALA A 642 8.53 -1.67 10.49
C ALA A 642 7.13 -2.13 10.07
N VAL A 643 6.74 -3.38 10.34
CA VAL A 643 5.37 -3.87 10.09
C VAL A 643 4.31 -2.98 10.75
N ASN A 644 4.56 -2.53 11.99
CA ASN A 644 3.66 -1.60 12.68
C ASN A 644 3.72 -0.19 12.06
N LEU A 645 4.92 0.34 11.83
CA LEU A 645 5.13 1.69 11.28
C LEU A 645 4.43 1.90 9.94
N TYR A 646 4.45 0.88 9.07
CA TYR A 646 3.87 0.94 7.73
C TYR A 646 2.43 0.42 7.65
N GLY A 647 1.80 0.05 8.77
CA GLY A 647 0.40 -0.42 8.79
C GLY A 647 0.20 -1.80 8.14
N LEU A 648 1.23 -2.67 8.19
CA LEU A 648 1.21 -4.00 7.58
C LEU A 648 0.69 -5.10 8.53
N LYS A 649 0.48 -4.76 9.81
CA LYS A 649 -0.06 -5.71 10.79
C LYS A 649 -1.51 -6.08 10.43
N LEU A 650 -1.79 -7.38 10.42
CA LEU A 650 -3.12 -7.93 10.16
C LEU A 650 -4.06 -7.73 11.36
N LEU A 651 -5.36 -7.73 11.09
CA LEU A 651 -6.38 -7.65 12.14
C LEU A 651 -6.62 -9.04 12.74
N PRO A 652 -6.71 -9.16 14.08
CA PRO A 652 -7.01 -10.44 14.72
C PRO A 652 -8.48 -10.87 14.51
N GLN A 653 -9.40 -9.92 14.32
CA GLN A 653 -10.82 -10.15 14.03
C GLN A 653 -11.42 -9.00 13.22
N GLY A 654 -12.62 -9.22 12.66
CA GLY A 654 -13.35 -8.21 11.89
C GLY A 654 -12.74 -7.92 10.52
N TYR A 655 -13.17 -6.80 9.94
CA TYR A 655 -12.83 -6.37 8.58
C TYR A 655 -11.83 -5.22 8.53
N TYR A 656 -11.00 -5.21 7.50
CA TYR A 656 -10.15 -4.10 7.10
C TYR A 656 -10.94 -3.11 6.26
N THR A 657 -10.91 -1.83 6.64
CA THR A 657 -11.74 -0.76 6.06
C THR A 657 -10.94 0.29 5.30
N ASP A 658 -9.62 0.16 5.21
CA ASP A 658 -8.75 1.22 4.67
C ASP A 658 -8.43 1.05 3.16
N TYR A 659 -9.21 0.23 2.44
CA TYR A 659 -9.10 0.17 0.97
C TYR A 659 -9.29 1.57 0.38
N ASN A 660 -8.38 1.98 -0.51
CA ASN A 660 -8.40 3.31 -1.13
C ASN A 660 -8.50 3.21 -2.66
N PRO A 661 -9.64 3.57 -3.28
CA PRO A 661 -9.82 3.52 -4.73
C PRO A 661 -9.03 4.61 -5.49
N SER A 662 -8.38 5.55 -4.80
CA SER A 662 -7.47 6.54 -5.39
C SER A 662 -6.00 6.13 -5.28
N CYS A 663 -5.70 4.93 -4.77
CA CYS A 663 -4.34 4.42 -4.69
C CYS A 663 -3.98 3.54 -5.89
N ASN A 664 -2.76 3.72 -6.42
CA ASN A 664 -2.19 2.88 -7.46
C ASN A 664 -1.46 1.65 -6.84
N PRO A 665 -1.86 0.40 -7.18
CA PRO A 665 -1.23 -0.82 -6.70
C PRO A 665 -0.01 -1.27 -7.52
N SER A 666 0.33 -0.61 -8.64
CA SER A 666 1.41 -1.00 -9.54
C SER A 666 2.74 -1.25 -8.81
N ILE A 667 3.50 -2.22 -9.31
CA ILE A 667 4.81 -2.53 -8.74
C ILE A 667 5.80 -1.40 -9.02
N LEU A 668 6.59 -1.05 -8.00
CA LEU A 668 7.68 -0.10 -8.08
C LEU A 668 8.87 -0.70 -8.82
N ASN A 669 9.45 0.04 -9.75
CA ASN A 669 10.60 -0.41 -10.53
C ASN A 669 11.80 -0.69 -9.63
N GLU A 670 11.98 0.11 -8.57
CA GLU A 670 13.01 -0.06 -7.55
C GLU A 670 12.83 -1.35 -6.73
N PHE A 671 11.59 -1.75 -6.52
CA PHE A 671 11.25 -3.00 -5.85
C PHE A 671 11.68 -4.20 -6.74
N ALA A 672 11.26 -4.20 -8.01
CA ALA A 672 11.52 -5.30 -8.95
C ALA A 672 13.00 -5.39 -9.42
N ALA A 673 13.65 -4.25 -9.65
CA ALA A 673 15.01 -4.20 -10.19
C ALA A 673 16.10 -4.27 -9.11
N ALA A 674 15.77 -4.01 -7.84
CA ALA A 674 16.75 -4.00 -6.76
C ALA A 674 16.23 -4.56 -5.42
N ALA A 675 15.29 -3.90 -4.76
CA ALA A 675 15.03 -4.13 -3.34
C ALA A 675 14.47 -5.53 -3.01
N PHE A 676 13.64 -6.11 -3.89
CA PHE A 676 13.08 -7.45 -3.65
C PHE A 676 13.94 -8.59 -4.20
N ARG A 677 15.09 -8.27 -4.81
CA ARG A 677 16.12 -9.26 -5.18
C ARG A 677 16.95 -9.76 -4.00
N ILE A 678 16.48 -9.50 -2.78
CA ILE A 678 17.11 -9.95 -1.54
C ILE A 678 17.26 -11.47 -1.45
N GLY A 679 16.37 -12.21 -2.12
CA GLY A 679 16.42 -13.67 -2.17
C GLY A 679 17.75 -14.21 -2.71
N HIS A 680 18.47 -13.46 -3.54
CA HIS A 680 19.73 -13.91 -4.13
C HIS A 680 20.87 -14.05 -3.12
N SER A 681 20.86 -13.26 -2.03
CA SER A 681 21.82 -13.41 -0.93
C SER A 681 21.48 -14.59 -0.01
N LEU A 682 20.21 -14.99 0.05
CA LEU A 682 19.73 -16.08 0.91
C LEU A 682 20.01 -17.49 0.34
N LEU A 683 20.47 -17.56 -0.92
CA LEU A 683 20.66 -18.81 -1.66
C LEU A 683 21.80 -19.67 -1.09
N ARG A 684 21.48 -20.93 -0.82
CA ARG A 684 22.49 -21.97 -0.53
C ARG A 684 23.04 -22.52 -1.85
N PRO A 685 24.30 -22.98 -1.88
CA PRO A 685 24.85 -23.66 -3.07
C PRO A 685 24.18 -25.00 -3.39
N HIS A 686 23.52 -25.61 -2.40
CA HIS A 686 22.85 -26.90 -2.57
C HIS A 686 21.41 -26.82 -2.05
N ILE A 687 20.49 -27.49 -2.74
CA ILE A 687 19.13 -27.76 -2.28
C ILE A 687 19.18 -29.03 -1.42
N PRO A 688 18.89 -28.93 -0.11
CA PRO A 688 18.95 -30.07 0.80
C PRO A 688 17.71 -30.96 0.64
N ARG A 689 17.90 -32.26 0.92
CA ARG A 689 16.85 -33.29 0.89
C ARG A 689 16.83 -34.01 2.23
N LEU A 690 15.66 -34.14 2.83
CA LEU A 690 15.49 -34.84 4.11
C LEU A 690 14.40 -35.91 4.05
N SER A 691 14.61 -37.04 4.71
CA SER A 691 13.62 -38.12 4.80
C SER A 691 12.45 -37.75 5.71
N GLU A 692 11.46 -38.64 5.80
CA GLU A 692 10.33 -38.53 6.73
C GLU A 692 10.77 -38.25 8.18
N ASP A 693 11.83 -38.93 8.64
CA ASP A 693 12.42 -38.76 9.98
C ASP A 693 13.43 -37.59 10.06
N TYR A 694 13.41 -36.70 9.08
CA TYR A 694 14.31 -35.54 8.94
C TYR A 694 15.81 -35.90 8.90
N GLN A 695 16.15 -37.11 8.42
CA GLN A 695 17.54 -37.51 8.18
C GLN A 695 18.00 -37.03 6.81
N ILE A 696 19.29 -36.71 6.67
CA ILE A 696 19.86 -36.24 5.40
C ILE A 696 19.78 -37.33 4.33
N VAL A 697 19.15 -37.02 3.21
CA VAL A 697 19.12 -37.87 2.01
C VAL A 697 20.20 -37.40 1.04
N ASN A 698 21.13 -38.31 0.72
CA ASN A 698 22.24 -38.03 -0.19
C ASN A 698 21.98 -38.58 -1.61
N PRO A 699 22.55 -37.94 -2.65
CA PRO A 699 23.27 -36.66 -2.60
C PRO A 699 22.30 -35.46 -2.51
N PRO A 700 22.74 -34.32 -1.93
CA PRO A 700 22.02 -33.06 -2.09
C PRO A 700 22.07 -32.60 -3.55
N ILE A 701 21.12 -31.76 -3.97
CA ILE A 701 21.08 -31.25 -5.34
C ILE A 701 21.93 -29.99 -5.42
N LEU A 702 23.02 -30.01 -6.18
CA LEU A 702 23.80 -28.79 -6.46
C LEU A 702 22.96 -27.84 -7.32
N LEU A 703 22.93 -26.55 -6.98
CA LEU A 703 22.01 -25.60 -7.62
C LEU A 703 22.23 -25.53 -9.14
N ARG A 704 23.48 -25.45 -9.62
CA ARG A 704 23.79 -25.44 -11.06
C ARG A 704 23.30 -26.68 -11.83
N ASP A 705 23.13 -27.81 -11.14
CA ASP A 705 22.67 -29.06 -11.73
C ASP A 705 21.14 -29.16 -11.77
N GLY A 706 20.42 -28.28 -11.08
CA GLY A 706 18.96 -28.23 -11.06
C GLY A 706 18.33 -27.35 -12.14
N PHE A 707 19.07 -26.38 -12.70
CA PHE A 707 18.49 -25.35 -13.55
C PHE A 707 17.83 -25.91 -14.83
N PHE A 708 16.49 -25.84 -14.92
CA PHE A 708 15.66 -26.40 -16.00
C PHE A 708 15.85 -27.91 -16.24
N LYS A 709 16.27 -28.66 -15.21
CA LYS A 709 16.48 -30.12 -15.24
C LYS A 709 15.53 -30.80 -14.26
N VAL A 710 14.23 -30.73 -14.53
CA VAL A 710 13.17 -31.04 -13.57
C VAL A 710 12.72 -32.50 -13.56
N ASP A 711 13.27 -33.37 -14.42
CA ASP A 711 12.98 -34.81 -14.41
C ASP A 711 13.20 -35.46 -13.03
N MET A 712 14.10 -34.93 -12.22
CA MET A 712 14.35 -35.42 -10.86
C MET A 712 13.13 -35.33 -9.93
N ILE A 713 12.21 -34.40 -10.17
CA ILE A 713 10.97 -34.24 -9.40
C ILE A 713 10.02 -35.42 -9.60
N MET A 714 10.15 -36.16 -10.71
CA MET A 714 9.35 -37.35 -11.01
C MET A 714 9.74 -38.56 -10.14
N ALA A 715 10.83 -38.46 -9.39
CA ALA A 715 11.24 -39.51 -8.47
C ALA A 715 10.28 -39.56 -7.26
N PRO A 716 9.93 -40.76 -6.76
CA PRO A 716 9.06 -40.89 -5.59
C PRO A 716 9.60 -40.08 -4.41
N LEU A 717 8.71 -39.38 -3.70
CA LEU A 717 9.01 -38.57 -2.51
C LEU A 717 9.97 -37.38 -2.74
N MET A 718 10.33 -37.02 -3.98
CA MET A 718 11.26 -35.89 -4.20
C MET A 718 10.69 -34.56 -3.69
N VAL A 719 9.41 -34.28 -3.97
CA VAL A 719 8.70 -33.07 -3.47
C VAL A 719 8.73 -33.02 -1.94
N ASP A 720 8.47 -34.16 -1.30
CA ASP A 720 8.51 -34.39 0.13
C ASP A 720 9.90 -34.12 0.73
N GLU A 721 10.93 -34.70 0.11
CA GLU A 721 12.31 -34.58 0.57
C GLU A 721 12.84 -33.14 0.48
N ILE A 722 12.57 -32.48 -0.65
CA ILE A 722 12.95 -31.08 -0.86
C ILE A 722 12.18 -30.18 0.11
N THR A 723 10.87 -30.38 0.27
CA THR A 723 10.06 -29.58 1.20
C THR A 723 10.58 -29.69 2.63
N ARG A 724 10.85 -30.90 3.13
CA ARG A 724 11.43 -31.10 4.48
C ARG A 724 12.82 -30.47 4.59
N GLY A 725 13.64 -30.56 3.54
CA GLY A 725 14.92 -29.87 3.45
C GLY A 725 14.81 -28.36 3.57
N LEU A 726 13.92 -27.74 2.80
CA LEU A 726 13.69 -26.30 2.79
C LEU A 726 13.29 -25.77 4.16
N ILE A 727 12.40 -26.49 4.87
CA ILE A 727 11.89 -26.03 6.16
C ILE A 727 12.79 -26.42 7.35
N SER A 728 13.78 -27.29 7.18
CA SER A 728 14.63 -27.75 8.31
C SER A 728 16.09 -27.33 8.22
N THR A 729 16.51 -26.71 7.12
CA THR A 729 17.89 -26.24 6.95
C THR A 729 17.95 -24.72 6.90
N PRO A 730 19.06 -24.12 7.33
CA PRO A 730 19.19 -22.66 7.31
C PRO A 730 19.40 -22.14 5.89
N MET A 731 18.84 -20.96 5.61
CA MET A 731 19.27 -20.11 4.50
C MET A 731 20.66 -19.51 4.76
N GLU A 732 21.30 -18.94 3.73
CA GLU A 732 22.39 -17.98 3.96
C GLU A 732 21.82 -16.70 4.61
N SER A 733 22.66 -15.97 5.35
CA SER A 733 22.28 -14.70 5.96
C SER A 733 22.07 -13.63 4.88
N LEU A 734 21.10 -12.72 5.11
CA LEU A 734 20.94 -11.55 4.25
C LEU A 734 22.08 -10.56 4.56
N ASP A 735 23.13 -10.63 3.75
CA ASP A 735 24.30 -9.77 3.83
C ASP A 735 24.94 -9.61 2.44
N GLN A 736 26.12 -9.00 2.37
CA GLN A 736 26.79 -8.83 1.10
C GLN A 736 27.23 -10.15 0.45
N PHE A 737 27.31 -11.28 1.14
CA PHE A 737 27.85 -12.51 0.57
C PHE A 737 26.84 -13.24 -0.31
N ILE A 738 27.30 -13.76 -1.45
CA ILE A 738 26.46 -14.42 -2.45
C ILE A 738 27.21 -15.60 -3.06
N THR A 739 26.56 -16.75 -3.11
CA THR A 739 27.15 -18.02 -3.56
C THR A 739 27.69 -17.99 -4.99
N GLY A 740 28.82 -18.67 -5.21
CA GLY A 740 29.46 -18.91 -6.50
C GLY A 740 28.55 -19.59 -7.52
N GLU A 741 27.55 -20.35 -7.04
CA GLU A 741 26.58 -21.03 -7.91
C GLU A 741 25.79 -20.05 -8.80
N VAL A 742 25.58 -18.81 -8.34
CA VAL A 742 24.87 -17.78 -9.11
C VAL A 742 25.75 -16.61 -9.55
N THR A 743 26.93 -16.41 -8.95
CA THR A 743 27.88 -15.36 -9.39
C THR A 743 28.85 -15.85 -10.46
N ASN A 744 29.06 -17.16 -10.62
CA ASN A 744 29.95 -17.73 -11.64
C ASN A 744 29.27 -18.83 -12.49
N HIS A 745 28.31 -19.55 -11.93
CA HIS A 745 27.77 -20.78 -12.55
C HIS A 745 26.28 -20.71 -12.92
N LEU A 746 25.68 -19.51 -12.95
CA LEU A 746 24.28 -19.36 -13.34
C LEU A 746 24.06 -19.89 -14.76
N PHE A 747 23.15 -20.86 -14.90
CA PHE A 747 22.81 -21.55 -16.14
C PHE A 747 23.98 -22.22 -16.89
N GLU A 748 25.12 -22.43 -16.21
CA GLU A 748 26.34 -23.02 -16.77
C GLU A 748 26.08 -24.32 -17.57
N ASP A 749 26.69 -24.41 -18.75
CA ASP A 749 26.89 -25.69 -19.42
C ASP A 749 28.33 -26.15 -19.16
N ARG A 750 28.47 -27.21 -18.36
CA ARG A 750 29.77 -27.75 -17.94
C ARG A 750 30.65 -28.22 -19.10
N ARG A 751 30.07 -28.42 -20.29
CA ARG A 751 30.82 -28.77 -21.52
C ARG A 751 31.50 -27.57 -22.15
N ILE A 752 31.08 -26.35 -21.80
CA ILE A 752 31.57 -25.10 -22.36
C ILE A 752 32.24 -24.30 -21.23
N PRO A 753 33.58 -24.17 -21.23
CA PRO A 753 34.29 -23.41 -20.21
C PRO A 753 33.76 -21.97 -20.09
N PHE A 754 33.61 -21.50 -18.84
CA PHE A 754 33.22 -20.12 -18.53
C PHE A 754 31.88 -19.68 -19.14
N SER A 755 30.98 -20.64 -19.37
CA SER A 755 29.69 -20.38 -20.00
C SER A 755 28.62 -19.84 -19.05
N GLY A 756 28.79 -20.05 -17.74
CA GLY A 756 27.94 -19.48 -16.70
C GLY A 756 27.93 -17.95 -16.69
N VAL A 757 26.89 -17.37 -16.12
CA VAL A 757 26.68 -15.91 -16.03
C VAL A 757 26.69 -15.48 -14.56
N ASP A 758 26.96 -14.21 -14.29
CA ASP A 758 26.94 -13.62 -12.95
C ASP A 758 25.59 -12.92 -12.69
N LEU A 759 24.72 -13.53 -11.88
CA LEU A 759 23.40 -13.00 -11.53
C LEU A 759 23.46 -11.62 -10.86
N ILE A 760 24.51 -11.34 -10.09
CA ILE A 760 24.64 -10.09 -9.34
C ILE A 760 25.15 -8.97 -10.23
N ALA A 761 26.08 -9.28 -11.13
CA ALA A 761 26.43 -8.37 -12.21
C ALA A 761 25.21 -8.07 -13.11
N LEU A 762 24.37 -9.07 -13.40
CA LEU A 762 23.11 -8.87 -14.13
C LEU A 762 22.12 -7.99 -13.35
N ASN A 763 21.98 -8.15 -12.03
CA ASN A 763 21.14 -7.29 -11.18
C ASN A 763 21.55 -5.82 -11.29
N ILE A 764 22.85 -5.55 -11.14
CA ILE A 764 23.39 -4.19 -11.21
C ILE A 764 23.20 -3.60 -12.61
N GLN A 765 23.51 -4.38 -13.65
CA GLN A 765 23.30 -3.95 -15.03
C GLN A 765 21.81 -3.72 -15.35
N ARG A 766 20.90 -4.54 -14.79
CA ARG A 766 19.45 -4.40 -14.92
C ARG A 766 18.95 -3.13 -14.24
N ALA A 767 19.43 -2.80 -13.03
CA ALA A 767 19.08 -1.55 -12.37
C ALA A 767 19.53 -0.32 -13.19
N ARG A 768 20.72 -0.36 -13.80
CA ARG A 768 21.21 0.69 -14.72
C ARG A 768 20.38 0.75 -16.01
N ASP A 769 19.99 -0.40 -16.57
CA ASP A 769 19.10 -0.51 -17.72
C ASP A 769 17.71 0.08 -17.45
N HIS A 770 17.23 -0.04 -16.21
CA HIS A 770 15.95 0.50 -15.76
C HIS A 770 16.04 1.98 -15.33
N GLY A 771 17.21 2.60 -15.45
CA GLY A 771 17.43 3.98 -15.00
C GLY A 771 17.14 4.17 -13.51
N VAL A 772 17.44 3.16 -12.67
CA VAL A 772 17.25 3.28 -11.21
C VAL A 772 18.31 4.24 -10.63
N PRO A 773 17.90 5.30 -9.92
CA PRO A 773 18.82 6.20 -9.21
C PRO A 773 19.79 5.50 -8.24
N SER A 774 20.81 6.26 -7.81
CA SER A 774 21.79 5.74 -6.86
C SER A 774 21.20 5.47 -5.47
N TYR A 775 21.86 4.59 -4.72
CA TYR A 775 21.54 4.24 -3.34
C TYR A 775 21.36 5.48 -2.44
N ASN A 776 22.20 6.50 -2.60
CA ASN A 776 22.14 7.72 -1.77
C ASN A 776 20.86 8.54 -1.97
N ASN A 777 20.23 8.45 -3.14
CA ASN A 777 18.92 9.07 -3.40
C ASN A 777 17.81 8.37 -2.61
N TYR A 778 17.84 7.04 -2.54
CA TYR A 778 16.88 6.26 -1.77
C TYR A 778 17.07 6.38 -0.27
N ARG A 779 18.32 6.53 0.20
CA ARG A 779 18.59 6.91 1.61
C ARG A 779 17.81 8.17 1.98
N ALA A 780 17.95 9.22 1.18
CA ALA A 780 17.27 10.50 1.42
C ALA A 780 15.73 10.35 1.38
N LEU A 781 15.18 9.64 0.37
CA LEU A 781 13.75 9.36 0.28
C LEU A 781 13.23 8.58 1.50
N CYS A 782 14.03 7.67 2.03
CA CYS A 782 13.70 6.85 3.20
C CYS A 782 14.07 7.52 4.54
N ASN A 783 14.18 8.85 4.57
CA ASN A 783 14.48 9.66 5.77
C ASN A 783 15.81 9.31 6.47
N LEU A 784 16.77 8.74 5.73
CA LEU A 784 18.15 8.60 6.20
C LEU A 784 18.97 9.83 5.80
N LYS A 785 19.99 10.15 6.59
CA LYS A 785 20.93 11.20 6.24
C LYS A 785 21.59 10.86 4.90
N ARG A 786 21.46 11.78 3.93
CA ARG A 786 22.20 11.70 2.66
C ARG A 786 23.70 11.76 2.97
N ALA A 787 24.45 10.79 2.48
CA ALA A 787 25.88 10.73 2.67
C ALA A 787 26.57 11.76 1.78
N THR A 788 27.55 12.50 2.32
CA THR A 788 28.41 13.41 1.54
C THR A 788 29.79 12.82 1.33
N SER A 789 30.18 11.90 2.22
CA SER A 789 31.41 11.12 2.16
C SER A 789 31.08 9.65 2.45
N PHE A 790 31.99 8.75 2.09
CA PHE A 790 31.83 7.33 2.41
C PHE A 790 31.78 7.05 3.92
N ASP A 791 32.39 7.90 4.75
CA ASP A 791 32.37 7.74 6.21
C ASP A 791 31.00 8.06 6.83
N ASP A 792 30.17 8.86 6.15
CA ASP A 792 28.77 9.11 6.56
C ASP A 792 27.92 7.81 6.51
N LEU A 793 28.38 6.76 5.83
CA LEU A 793 27.69 5.47 5.72
C LEU A 793 27.88 4.58 6.96
N ALA A 794 28.80 4.92 7.88
CA ALA A 794 29.23 4.04 8.98
C ALA A 794 28.13 3.63 9.96
N ARG A 795 27.03 4.39 10.01
CA ARG A 795 25.87 4.05 10.83
C ARG A 795 25.12 2.84 10.28
N GLU A 796 24.90 2.81 8.96
CA GLU A 796 24.12 1.74 8.31
C GLU A 796 25.01 0.64 7.75
N ILE A 797 26.25 0.92 7.33
CA ILE A 797 27.11 -0.02 6.60
C ILE A 797 28.39 -0.33 7.42
N PRO A 798 28.81 -1.60 7.52
CA PRO A 798 30.06 -1.96 8.19
C PRO A 798 31.32 -1.30 7.59
N PRO A 799 32.31 -0.89 8.40
CA PRO A 799 33.53 -0.21 7.93
C PRO A 799 34.31 -0.97 6.86
N GLU A 800 34.36 -2.29 6.95
CA GLU A 800 35.01 -3.17 5.98
C GLU A 800 34.36 -3.11 4.59
N ILE A 801 33.04 -2.91 4.52
CA ILE A 801 32.32 -2.76 3.25
C ILE A 801 32.47 -1.33 2.73
N ILE A 802 32.45 -0.33 3.61
CA ILE A 802 32.74 1.06 3.24
C ILE A 802 34.12 1.17 2.58
N ALA A 803 35.14 0.49 3.12
CA ALA A 803 36.47 0.45 2.52
C ALA A 803 36.47 -0.17 1.11
N ARG A 804 35.61 -1.17 0.86
CA ARG A 804 35.45 -1.78 -0.47
C ARG A 804 34.71 -0.85 -1.43
N PHE A 805 33.66 -0.14 -0.99
CA PHE A 805 33.01 0.88 -1.80
C PHE A 805 33.96 2.02 -2.19
N LYS A 806 34.74 2.54 -1.23
CA LYS A 806 35.81 3.55 -1.47
C LYS A 806 36.81 3.12 -2.54
N LYS A 807 37.03 1.80 -2.71
CA LYS A 807 37.97 1.25 -3.70
C LYS A 807 37.43 1.27 -5.13
N ILE A 808 36.12 1.19 -5.32
CA ILE A 808 35.51 0.95 -6.65
C ILE A 808 34.57 2.06 -7.14
N TYR A 809 33.98 2.85 -6.24
CA TYR A 809 33.17 4.01 -6.59
C TYR A 809 33.94 5.30 -6.31
N ALA A 810 33.79 6.29 -7.20
CA ALA A 810 34.41 7.60 -7.00
C ALA A 810 33.76 8.37 -5.85
N THR A 811 32.42 8.28 -5.72
CA THR A 811 31.64 8.96 -4.70
C THR A 811 30.50 8.08 -4.17
N VAL A 812 29.91 8.48 -3.04
CA VAL A 812 28.72 7.82 -2.49
C VAL A 812 27.48 7.96 -3.36
N ASP A 813 27.43 8.99 -4.20
CA ASP A 813 26.34 9.23 -5.15
C ASP A 813 26.37 8.29 -6.37
N ASP A 814 27.45 7.52 -6.54
CA ASP A 814 27.60 6.58 -7.65
C ASP A 814 27.13 5.16 -7.32
N ILE A 815 26.99 4.83 -6.02
CA ILE A 815 26.66 3.49 -5.52
C ILE A 815 25.31 3.05 -6.08
N ASP A 816 25.28 1.92 -6.79
CA ASP A 816 24.05 1.35 -7.32
C ASP A 816 23.14 0.87 -6.17
N LEU A 817 21.80 0.96 -6.34
CA LEU A 817 20.84 0.66 -5.27
C LEU A 817 20.98 -0.75 -4.68
N PHE A 818 21.15 -1.78 -5.53
CA PHE A 818 21.25 -3.17 -5.09
C PHE A 818 22.44 -3.41 -4.12
N PRO A 819 23.71 -3.16 -4.51
CA PRO A 819 24.84 -3.38 -3.62
C PRO A 819 24.81 -2.48 -2.39
N GLY A 820 24.32 -1.24 -2.51
CA GLY A 820 24.18 -0.31 -1.39
C GLY A 820 23.22 -0.81 -0.32
N GLY A 821 21.99 -1.16 -0.71
CA GLY A 821 20.96 -1.66 0.22
C GLY A 821 21.27 -3.03 0.81
N MET A 822 21.93 -3.92 0.05
CA MET A 822 22.36 -5.24 0.55
C MET A 822 23.47 -5.16 1.61
N SER A 823 24.24 -4.07 1.60
CA SER A 823 25.36 -3.85 2.52
C SER A 823 24.95 -3.19 3.84
N GLU A 824 23.67 -2.84 4.00
CA GLU A 824 23.15 -2.25 5.22
C GLU A 824 23.00 -3.29 6.34
N ARG A 825 23.22 -2.86 7.58
CA ARG A 825 22.93 -3.63 8.77
C ARG A 825 21.42 -3.89 8.85
N PRO A 826 21.00 -5.16 9.08
CA PRO A 826 19.58 -5.47 9.24
C PRO A 826 18.93 -4.69 10.37
N LEU A 827 17.66 -4.32 10.19
CA LEU A 827 16.83 -3.82 11.27
C LEU A 827 16.75 -4.86 12.41
N LYS A 828 16.65 -4.40 13.65
CA LYS A 828 16.56 -5.31 14.81
C LYS A 828 15.33 -6.22 14.68
N GLY A 829 15.58 -7.52 14.50
CA GLY A 829 14.52 -8.53 14.32
C GLY A 829 13.94 -8.61 12.90
N GLY A 830 14.53 -7.91 11.94
CA GLY A 830 14.28 -8.07 10.50
C GLY A 830 15.52 -8.59 9.78
N LEU A 831 15.41 -8.80 8.48
CA LEU A 831 16.50 -9.27 7.63
C LEU A 831 17.12 -8.16 6.78
N VAL A 832 16.34 -7.15 6.39
CA VAL A 832 16.83 -6.06 5.54
C VAL A 832 17.24 -4.83 6.34
N GLY A 833 18.15 -4.04 5.77
CA GLY A 833 18.48 -2.70 6.28
C GLY A 833 17.38 -1.67 6.05
N PRO A 834 17.52 -0.46 6.62
CA PRO A 834 16.48 0.58 6.60
C PRO A 834 16.02 1.01 5.20
N THR A 835 16.92 1.07 4.20
CA THR A 835 16.55 1.52 2.85
C THR A 835 15.67 0.49 2.14
N PHE A 836 16.08 -0.78 2.15
CA PHE A 836 15.25 -1.85 1.57
C PHE A 836 13.99 -2.10 2.39
N ALA A 837 14.03 -1.98 3.73
CA ALA A 837 12.83 -2.05 4.56
C ALA A 837 11.81 -1.00 4.14
N CYS A 838 12.23 0.23 3.90
CA CYS A 838 11.38 1.33 3.43
C CYS A 838 10.74 1.02 2.07
N ILE A 839 11.53 0.64 1.06
CA ILE A 839 11.01 0.35 -0.30
C ILE A 839 10.04 -0.83 -0.28
N ILE A 840 10.43 -1.95 0.36
CA ILE A 840 9.61 -3.16 0.47
C ILE A 840 8.32 -2.86 1.24
N ALA A 841 8.41 -2.16 2.39
CA ALA A 841 7.23 -1.85 3.18
C ALA A 841 6.25 -0.91 2.46
N ILE A 842 6.75 0.07 1.68
CA ILE A 842 5.90 0.91 0.85
C ILE A 842 5.17 0.08 -0.20
N GLN A 843 5.85 -0.83 -0.90
CA GLN A 843 5.23 -1.72 -1.88
C GLN A 843 4.12 -2.55 -1.23
N PHE A 844 4.43 -3.31 -0.18
CA PHE A 844 3.42 -4.17 0.48
C PHE A 844 2.28 -3.35 1.10
N ARG A 845 2.54 -2.11 1.55
CA ARG A 845 1.44 -1.24 2.00
C ARG A 845 0.47 -0.94 0.86
N GLN A 846 0.98 -0.68 -0.35
CA GLN A 846 0.15 -0.45 -1.53
C GLN A 846 -0.58 -1.72 -1.94
N LEU A 847 0.08 -2.88 -1.95
CA LEU A 847 -0.53 -4.16 -2.30
C LEU A 847 -1.72 -4.53 -1.40
N ARG A 848 -1.70 -4.13 -0.12
CA ARG A 848 -2.86 -4.27 0.78
C ARG A 848 -3.89 -3.17 0.60
N LYS A 849 -3.45 -1.91 0.62
CA LYS A 849 -4.35 -0.74 0.69
C LYS A 849 -5.11 -0.50 -0.62
N CYS A 850 -4.56 -0.93 -1.74
CA CYS A 850 -4.98 -0.53 -3.07
C CYS A 850 -5.61 -1.71 -3.84
N ASP A 851 -5.80 -2.84 -3.16
CA ASP A 851 -6.46 -4.04 -3.66
C ASP A 851 -7.90 -4.13 -3.15
N ARG A 852 -8.88 -3.97 -4.05
CA ARG A 852 -10.31 -4.10 -3.74
C ARG A 852 -10.65 -5.47 -3.18
N PHE A 853 -9.92 -6.49 -3.59
CA PHE A 853 -10.20 -7.87 -3.22
C PHE A 853 -9.30 -8.36 -2.08
N TRP A 854 -8.57 -7.47 -1.39
CA TRP A 854 -7.79 -7.81 -0.20
C TRP A 854 -8.62 -8.68 0.74
N TYR A 855 -8.08 -9.81 1.20
CA TYR A 855 -8.93 -10.85 1.81
C TYR A 855 -9.70 -10.38 3.04
N GLU A 856 -9.21 -9.39 3.81
CA GLU A 856 -9.93 -8.85 4.98
C GLU A 856 -10.90 -7.71 4.65
N ASN A 857 -11.07 -7.30 3.39
CA ASN A 857 -11.85 -6.11 3.03
C ASN A 857 -13.31 -6.19 3.53
N SER A 858 -13.89 -5.04 3.87
CA SER A 858 -15.26 -4.91 4.39
C SER A 858 -16.37 -4.84 3.34
N ASP A 859 -16.00 -4.68 2.05
CA ASP A 859 -16.94 -4.52 0.94
C ASP A 859 -17.88 -5.75 0.80
N PRO A 860 -19.21 -5.59 0.98
CA PRO A 860 -20.17 -6.69 0.94
C PRO A 860 -20.14 -7.56 -0.32
N ILE A 861 -19.71 -7.02 -1.46
CA ILE A 861 -19.69 -7.73 -2.74
C ILE A 861 -18.55 -8.75 -2.77
N VAL A 862 -17.36 -8.35 -2.30
CA VAL A 862 -16.14 -9.16 -2.43
C VAL A 862 -15.71 -9.85 -1.14
N ARG A 863 -16.17 -9.38 0.03
CA ARG A 863 -15.70 -9.88 1.33
C ARG A 863 -16.02 -11.35 1.55
N PHE A 864 -15.19 -11.99 2.36
CA PHE A 864 -15.57 -13.22 3.07
C PHE A 864 -16.50 -12.89 4.24
N THR A 865 -17.32 -13.85 4.68
CA THR A 865 -18.04 -13.71 5.94
C THR A 865 -17.05 -13.74 7.12
N GLU A 866 -17.42 -13.19 8.28
CA GLU A 866 -16.52 -13.21 9.45
C GLU A 866 -16.11 -14.63 9.86
N ALA A 867 -17.03 -15.59 9.71
CA ALA A 867 -16.75 -17.00 9.97
C ALA A 867 -15.74 -17.55 8.96
N GLN A 868 -15.89 -17.25 7.67
CA GLN A 868 -14.92 -17.63 6.63
C GLN A 868 -13.54 -17.00 6.90
N LEU A 869 -13.50 -15.72 7.30
CA LEU A 869 -12.25 -15.05 7.69
C LEU A 869 -11.59 -15.71 8.90
N ALA A 870 -12.39 -16.13 9.89
CA ALA A 870 -11.88 -16.83 11.07
C ALA A 870 -11.22 -18.17 10.68
N GLU A 871 -11.74 -18.86 9.68
CA GLU A 871 -11.12 -20.07 9.13
C GLU A 871 -9.83 -19.77 8.35
N ILE A 872 -9.83 -18.77 7.46
CA ILE A 872 -8.64 -18.37 6.70
C ILE A 872 -7.49 -17.93 7.61
N ARG A 873 -7.80 -17.21 8.71
CA ARG A 873 -6.80 -16.76 9.70
C ARG A 873 -6.13 -17.89 10.49
N LYS A 874 -6.61 -19.13 10.38
CA LYS A 874 -5.93 -20.32 10.95
C LYS A 874 -4.82 -20.84 10.05
N THR A 875 -4.83 -20.49 8.76
CA THR A 875 -3.89 -21.04 7.78
C THR A 875 -2.46 -20.67 8.17
N THR A 876 -1.58 -21.68 8.10
CA THR A 876 -0.14 -21.49 8.25
C THR A 876 0.59 -22.19 7.13
N LEU A 877 1.77 -21.69 6.73
CA LEU A 877 2.55 -22.35 5.69
C LEU A 877 2.89 -23.80 6.09
N ALA A 878 3.22 -24.04 7.36
CA ALA A 878 3.50 -25.39 7.86
C ALA A 878 2.33 -26.36 7.61
N LYS A 879 1.09 -25.91 7.85
CA LYS A 879 -0.11 -26.71 7.62
C LYS A 879 -0.39 -26.92 6.14
N THR A 880 -0.26 -25.88 5.32
CA THR A 880 -0.41 -26.00 3.86
C THR A 880 0.60 -27.00 3.29
N LEU A 881 1.87 -26.95 3.71
CA LEU A 881 2.86 -27.95 3.31
C LEU A 881 2.44 -29.37 3.76
N CYS A 882 2.15 -29.57 5.05
CA CYS A 882 1.70 -30.84 5.61
C CYS A 882 0.56 -31.52 4.84
N ASN A 883 -0.47 -30.75 4.49
CA ASN A 883 -1.66 -31.26 3.81
C ASN A 883 -1.35 -31.72 2.37
N ASN A 884 -0.26 -31.23 1.77
CA ASN A 884 0.11 -31.44 0.37
C ASN A 884 1.35 -32.31 0.16
N LEU A 885 2.00 -32.77 1.24
CA LEU A 885 3.02 -33.81 1.19
C LEU A 885 2.41 -35.21 1.06
N ASP A 886 3.15 -36.11 0.43
CA ASP A 886 2.79 -37.52 0.29
C ASP A 886 2.72 -38.24 1.65
N ILE A 887 3.71 -37.96 2.51
CA ILE A 887 3.83 -38.58 3.83
C ILE A 887 3.53 -37.56 4.94
N HIS A 888 2.41 -37.79 5.61
CA HIS A 888 1.94 -36.99 6.74
C HIS A 888 2.73 -37.37 8.00
N SER A 889 3.75 -36.57 8.32
CA SER A 889 4.68 -36.79 9.43
C SER A 889 4.62 -35.61 10.41
N ASP A 890 5.65 -35.42 11.24
CA ASP A 890 5.74 -34.23 12.09
C ASP A 890 6.22 -33.02 11.29
N VAL A 891 5.77 -31.83 11.64
CA VAL A 891 6.27 -30.55 11.10
C VAL A 891 6.43 -29.54 12.21
N GLN A 892 7.37 -28.61 12.10
CA GLN A 892 7.44 -27.48 13.02
C GLN A 892 6.30 -26.47 12.78
N ARG A 893 5.91 -25.74 13.83
CA ARG A 893 4.77 -24.81 13.78
C ARG A 893 4.97 -23.65 12.81
N ALA A 894 6.17 -23.08 12.76
CA ALA A 894 6.52 -21.99 11.87
C ALA A 894 7.51 -22.49 10.81
N ALA A 895 7.08 -22.56 9.55
CA ALA A 895 7.90 -23.13 8.46
C ALA A 895 9.12 -22.26 8.10
N PHE A 896 9.05 -20.95 8.36
CA PHE A 896 10.15 -20.00 8.14
C PHE A 896 11.20 -20.00 9.25
N ASP A 897 10.88 -20.50 10.43
CA ASP A 897 11.79 -20.51 11.58
C ASP A 897 12.41 -21.92 11.71
N LEU A 898 13.70 -21.99 12.07
CA LEU A 898 14.38 -23.28 12.24
C LEU A 898 13.70 -24.11 13.33
N PRO A 899 13.69 -25.45 13.20
CA PRO A 899 13.11 -26.33 14.20
C PRO A 899 13.89 -26.22 15.52
N SER A 900 13.17 -26.20 16.64
CA SER A 900 13.74 -26.14 17.98
C SER A 900 12.82 -26.88 18.96
N ASN A 901 13.37 -27.75 19.80
CA ASN A 901 12.59 -28.54 20.76
C ASN A 901 11.69 -27.69 21.69
N PHE A 902 12.02 -26.41 21.89
CA PHE A 902 11.27 -25.51 22.76
C PHE A 902 10.57 -24.38 21.98
N LEU A 903 11.30 -23.65 21.12
CA LEU A 903 10.76 -22.44 20.48
C LEU A 903 9.91 -22.73 19.23
N ASN A 904 10.20 -23.82 18.52
CA ASN A 904 9.51 -24.20 17.29
C ASN A 904 9.52 -25.74 17.13
N PRO A 905 8.87 -26.48 18.05
CA PRO A 905 8.94 -27.93 18.08
C PRO A 905 8.22 -28.52 16.87
N ARG A 906 8.74 -29.66 16.40
CA ARG A 906 8.01 -30.50 15.44
C ARG A 906 6.85 -31.17 16.17
N ILE A 907 5.68 -31.12 15.57
CA ILE A 907 4.43 -31.68 16.09
C ILE A 907 3.72 -32.45 14.97
N PRO A 908 2.87 -33.43 15.29
CA PRO A 908 2.11 -34.16 14.28
C PRO A 908 1.27 -33.23 13.41
N CYS A 909 1.27 -33.40 12.07
CA CYS A 909 0.47 -32.59 11.14
C CYS A 909 -1.03 -32.50 11.53
N SER A 910 -1.57 -33.52 12.21
CA SER A 910 -2.96 -33.57 12.69
C SER A 910 -3.27 -32.61 13.85
N SER A 911 -2.24 -32.10 14.54
CA SER A 911 -2.40 -31.17 15.65
C SER A 911 -2.45 -29.70 15.22
N LEU A 912 -2.10 -29.42 13.96
CA LEU A 912 -2.25 -28.11 13.34
C LEU A 912 -3.71 -27.92 12.88
N PRO A 913 -4.30 -26.73 13.06
CA PRO A 913 -5.70 -26.48 12.73
C PRO A 913 -5.94 -26.64 11.22
N ASP A 914 -6.99 -27.37 10.84
CA ASP A 914 -7.49 -27.42 9.47
C ASP A 914 -8.59 -26.38 9.25
N ILE A 915 -8.76 -25.97 7.99
CA ILE A 915 -9.89 -25.17 7.52
C ILE A 915 -11.19 -25.97 7.60
N ASP A 916 -12.23 -25.41 8.25
CA ASP A 916 -13.57 -26.01 8.25
C ASP A 916 -14.39 -25.51 7.05
N PHE A 917 -14.52 -26.35 6.03
CA PHE A 917 -15.30 -26.03 4.83
C PHE A 917 -16.81 -25.91 5.08
N ASN A 918 -17.34 -26.37 6.22
CA ASN A 918 -18.78 -26.22 6.50
C ASN A 918 -19.23 -24.76 6.56
N VAL A 919 -18.29 -23.84 6.82
CA VAL A 919 -18.54 -22.40 6.84
C VAL A 919 -18.80 -21.83 5.43
N TRP A 920 -18.40 -22.55 4.37
CA TRP A 920 -18.71 -22.24 2.97
C TRP A 920 -19.96 -22.96 2.46
N ARG A 921 -20.62 -23.78 3.28
CA ARG A 921 -21.82 -24.50 2.86
C ARG A 921 -22.95 -23.53 2.55
N GLU A 922 -23.43 -23.58 1.32
CA GLU A 922 -24.70 -22.97 0.94
C GLU A 922 -25.83 -23.90 1.34
N GLN A 923 -26.87 -23.35 1.98
CA GLN A 923 -28.06 -24.13 2.28
C GLN A 923 -28.77 -24.43 0.95
N SER A 924 -28.74 -25.69 0.52
CA SER A 924 -29.55 -26.19 -0.59
C SER A 924 -31.03 -26.15 -0.21
N GLY A 925 -31.62 -24.97 -0.33
CA GLY A 925 -33.02 -24.70 -0.05
C GLY A 925 -33.28 -23.25 -0.38
N HIS A 926 -33.78 -22.98 -1.58
CA HIS A 926 -34.37 -21.70 -1.92
C HIS A 926 -35.52 -21.45 -0.95
N GLY A 927 -35.22 -20.72 0.11
CA GLY A 927 -36.14 -20.47 1.19
C GLY A 927 -35.72 -19.24 1.97
N CYS A 928 -36.73 -18.51 2.40
CA CYS A 928 -36.56 -17.24 3.08
C CYS A 928 -36.75 -17.43 4.58
N VAL A 929 -36.01 -16.68 5.38
CA VAL A 929 -36.16 -16.68 6.85
C VAL A 929 -37.03 -15.49 7.26
N LEU A 930 -38.19 -15.76 7.87
CA LEU A 930 -39.11 -14.74 8.39
C LEU A 930 -39.40 -14.99 9.87
N ARG A 931 -38.89 -14.12 10.76
CA ARG A 931 -39.08 -14.15 12.23
C ARG A 931 -38.99 -15.59 12.80
N ASP A 932 -37.87 -16.25 12.53
CA ASP A 932 -37.52 -17.60 13.00
C ASP A 932 -38.28 -18.77 12.33
N ARG A 933 -39.01 -18.52 11.23
CA ARG A 933 -39.60 -19.57 10.38
C ARG A 933 -38.93 -19.63 9.02
N HIS A 934 -38.60 -20.85 8.58
CA HIS A 934 -38.11 -21.13 7.24
C HIS A 934 -39.28 -21.33 6.29
N LEU A 935 -39.36 -20.50 5.25
CA LEU A 935 -40.36 -20.56 4.18
C LEU A 935 -39.69 -21.07 2.90
N GLN A 936 -40.32 -21.98 2.16
CA GLN A 936 -39.82 -22.34 0.83
C GLN A 936 -40.19 -21.26 -0.20
N VAL A 937 -39.46 -21.14 -1.31
CA VAL A 937 -39.88 -20.25 -2.41
C VAL A 937 -41.27 -20.66 -2.91
N GLY A 938 -42.19 -19.70 -2.95
CA GLY A 938 -43.62 -19.90 -3.22
C GLY A 938 -44.51 -19.95 -1.97
N ASP A 939 -43.93 -20.21 -0.78
CA ASP A 939 -44.69 -20.20 0.47
C ASP A 939 -45.01 -18.78 0.92
N SER A 940 -46.21 -18.61 1.48
CA SER A 940 -46.61 -17.38 2.15
C SER A 940 -46.77 -17.58 3.64
N ALA A 941 -46.43 -16.55 4.41
CA ALA A 941 -46.63 -16.52 5.85
C ALA A 941 -47.02 -15.13 6.33
N PHE A 942 -47.78 -15.11 7.42
CA PHE A 942 -48.26 -13.88 8.06
C PHE A 942 -47.36 -13.54 9.25
N PRO A 943 -46.39 -12.61 9.12
CA PRO A 943 -45.61 -12.15 10.27
C PRO A 943 -46.45 -11.37 11.28
N SER A 944 -47.63 -10.88 10.86
CA SER A 944 -48.61 -10.18 11.67
C SER A 944 -50.02 -10.34 11.06
N PRO A 945 -51.12 -10.08 11.79
CA PRO A 945 -52.46 -10.39 11.33
C PRO A 945 -52.92 -9.63 10.08
N CYS A 946 -52.30 -8.48 9.75
CA CYS A 946 -52.66 -7.68 8.58
C CYS A 946 -51.52 -7.51 7.56
N THR A 947 -50.46 -8.33 7.66
CA THR A 947 -49.36 -8.36 6.69
C THR A 947 -49.12 -9.79 6.23
N SER A 948 -49.02 -10.00 4.92
CA SER A 948 -48.65 -11.29 4.32
C SER A 948 -47.33 -11.14 3.60
N CYS A 949 -46.42 -12.08 3.79
CA CYS A 949 -45.17 -12.14 3.07
C CYS A 949 -45.12 -13.41 2.23
N ILE A 950 -44.59 -13.31 1.02
CA ILE A 950 -44.29 -14.44 0.14
C ILE A 950 -42.78 -14.55 -0.03
N CYS A 951 -42.25 -15.77 0.03
CA CYS A 951 -40.87 -16.03 -0.32
C CYS A 951 -40.74 -16.14 -1.85
N SER A 952 -40.00 -15.23 -2.47
CA SER A 952 -39.69 -15.21 -3.90
C SER A 952 -38.24 -15.60 -4.15
N GLU A 953 -37.86 -15.85 -5.41
CA GLU A 953 -36.45 -16.11 -5.80
C GLU A 953 -35.53 -14.93 -5.42
N ASP A 954 -36.09 -13.70 -5.37
CA ASP A 954 -35.39 -12.47 -4.97
C ASP A 954 -35.42 -12.21 -3.45
N GLY A 955 -36.01 -13.10 -2.63
CA GLY A 955 -36.16 -12.97 -1.18
C GLY A 955 -37.60 -12.73 -0.69
N VAL A 956 -37.76 -12.31 0.57
CA VAL A 956 -39.10 -12.08 1.17
C VAL A 956 -39.74 -10.80 0.63
N GLN A 957 -40.93 -10.92 0.03
CA GLN A 957 -41.76 -9.78 -0.34
C GLN A 957 -43.01 -9.71 0.53
N CYS A 958 -43.22 -8.60 1.22
CA CYS A 958 -44.34 -8.41 2.14
C CYS A 958 -45.34 -7.36 1.63
N ALA A 959 -46.63 -7.66 1.77
CA ALA A 959 -47.72 -6.76 1.42
C ALA A 959 -48.73 -6.63 2.57
N SER A 960 -49.25 -5.42 2.76
CA SER A 960 -50.34 -5.14 3.68
C SER A 960 -51.66 -5.70 3.13
N LEU A 961 -52.40 -6.43 3.96
CA LEU A 961 -53.70 -6.99 3.60
C LEU A 961 -54.79 -5.95 3.81
N LYS A 962 -55.78 -5.93 2.90
CA LYS A 962 -57.01 -5.15 3.07
C LYS A 962 -58.00 -5.98 3.88
N ILE A 963 -58.33 -5.52 5.08
CA ILE A 963 -59.29 -6.20 5.96
C ILE A 963 -60.71 -5.77 5.61
N THR A 964 -61.54 -6.73 5.20
CA THR A 964 -62.94 -6.51 4.84
C THR A 964 -63.89 -6.74 6.02
N ASP A 965 -63.49 -7.54 7.01
CA ASP A 965 -64.26 -7.84 8.21
C ASP A 965 -63.36 -7.90 9.46
N CYS A 966 -63.37 -6.82 10.24
CA CYS A 966 -62.63 -6.72 11.50
C CYS A 966 -63.16 -7.65 12.60
N SER A 967 -64.42 -8.12 12.50
CA SER A 967 -65.02 -9.02 13.48
C SER A 967 -64.52 -10.46 13.32
N GLN A 968 -64.23 -10.87 12.08
CA GLN A 968 -63.59 -12.14 11.77
C GLN A 968 -62.12 -12.14 12.20
N LEU A 969 -61.38 -11.06 11.93
CA LEU A 969 -59.98 -10.91 12.34
C LEU A 969 -59.79 -11.10 13.85
N MET A 970 -60.70 -10.56 14.66
CA MET A 970 -60.72 -10.69 16.13
C MET A 970 -61.05 -12.10 16.65
N LYS A 971 -61.60 -12.98 15.82
CA LYS A 971 -61.82 -14.40 16.15
C LYS A 971 -60.61 -15.24 15.81
N GLU A 972 -59.86 -14.86 14.78
CA GLU A 972 -58.70 -15.61 14.27
C GLU A 972 -57.40 -15.25 14.99
N TRP A 973 -57.28 -14.01 15.48
CA TRP A 973 -56.08 -13.50 16.14
C TRP A 973 -56.35 -12.87 17.51
N PRO A 974 -55.46 -13.05 18.50
CA PRO A 974 -55.59 -12.40 19.80
C PRO A 974 -55.59 -10.87 19.70
N ARG A 975 -56.42 -10.21 20.51
CA ARG A 975 -56.58 -8.74 20.50
C ARG A 975 -55.27 -7.99 20.69
N ASP A 976 -54.38 -8.49 21.56
CA ASP A 976 -53.08 -7.90 21.83
C ASP A 976 -52.11 -8.01 20.65
N VAL A 977 -52.24 -9.04 19.82
CA VAL A 977 -51.44 -9.21 18.59
C VAL A 977 -51.95 -8.29 17.48
N ILE A 978 -53.27 -8.11 17.37
CA ILE A 978 -53.90 -7.18 16.41
C ILE A 978 -53.54 -5.72 16.75
N LEU A 979 -53.51 -5.35 18.03
CA LEU A 979 -53.14 -4.01 18.50
C LEU A 979 -51.65 -3.67 18.35
N ARG A 980 -50.78 -4.68 18.18
CA ARG A 980 -49.35 -4.49 17.92
C ARG A 980 -49.02 -4.38 16.43
N ASP A 981 -50.00 -4.62 15.56
CA ASP A 981 -49.88 -4.48 14.11
C ASP A 981 -50.45 -3.11 13.69
N ASP A 982 -49.57 -2.22 13.22
CA ASP A 982 -49.92 -0.85 12.83
C ASP A 982 -50.92 -0.83 11.65
N VAL A 983 -50.85 -1.82 10.75
CA VAL A 983 -51.73 -1.95 9.59
C VAL A 983 -53.13 -2.37 10.04
N CYS A 984 -53.22 -3.33 10.96
CA CYS A 984 -54.50 -3.72 11.57
C CYS A 984 -55.12 -2.59 12.38
N THR A 985 -54.30 -1.87 13.13
CA THR A 985 -54.76 -0.77 13.99
C THR A 985 -55.32 0.38 13.15
N ALA A 986 -54.70 0.66 12.00
CA ALA A 986 -55.21 1.65 11.05
C ALA A 986 -56.54 1.23 10.41
N GLN A 987 -56.71 -0.05 10.04
CA GLN A 987 -57.91 -0.53 9.33
C GLN A 987 -59.08 -0.93 10.24
N CYS A 988 -58.81 -1.38 11.47
CA CYS A 988 -59.81 -1.93 12.41
C CYS A 988 -59.86 -1.21 13.76
N GLY A 989 -59.12 -0.10 13.93
CA GLY A 989 -59.01 0.64 15.19
C GLY A 989 -60.34 1.16 15.75
N PHE A 990 -61.35 1.39 14.90
CA PHE A 990 -62.69 1.82 15.32
C PHE A 990 -63.44 0.69 16.04
N PHE A 991 -63.29 -0.56 15.59
CA PHE A 991 -63.91 -1.74 16.21
C PHE A 991 -63.26 -2.10 17.56
N LEU A 992 -61.97 -1.76 17.73
CA LEU A 992 -61.20 -2.04 18.95
C LEU A 992 -61.49 -1.07 20.10
N ARG A 993 -62.19 0.06 19.84
CA ARG A 993 -62.50 1.11 20.82
C ARG A 993 -63.88 0.97 21.51
N GLU A 994 -64.80 0.15 21.00
CA GLU A 994 -66.21 0.16 21.44
C GLU A 994 -66.60 -0.78 22.60
N SER A 995 -65.68 -1.50 23.22
CA SER A 995 -66.03 -2.47 24.29
C SER A 995 -65.71 -2.00 25.71
N SER A 996 -66.00 -0.74 26.07
CA SER A 996 -65.77 -0.26 27.44
C SER A 996 -66.66 0.90 27.87
N PHE A 997 -67.98 0.75 28.04
CA PHE A 997 -68.76 1.56 29.00
C PHE A 997 -70.12 0.93 29.40
N SER A 998 -70.47 1.09 30.69
CA SER A 998 -71.73 0.78 31.41
C SER A 998 -71.92 -0.69 31.87
N ASN A 999 -72.30 -1.02 33.12
CA ASN A 999 -72.74 -0.26 34.28
C ASN A 999 -72.58 -1.04 35.61
N PHE A 1000 -72.57 -0.29 36.69
CA PHE A 1000 -72.34 -0.64 38.10
C PHE A 1000 -73.54 -1.33 38.81
N ASN A 1001 -73.23 -2.17 39.81
CA ASN A 1001 -73.85 -2.32 41.16
C ASN A 1001 -75.17 -3.10 41.40
N ILE A 1002 -75.11 -4.17 42.23
CA ILE A 1002 -75.67 -4.29 43.62
C ILE A 1002 -75.70 -5.77 44.12
N LYS A 1003 -75.17 -5.98 45.35
CA LYS A 1003 -75.48 -6.88 46.51
C LYS A 1003 -76.26 -8.20 46.26
N THR A 1004 -76.03 -9.36 46.92
CA THR A 1004 -75.88 -9.65 48.37
C THR A 1004 -75.59 -11.16 48.59
N SER A 1005 -74.86 -11.51 49.67
CA SER A 1005 -74.98 -12.68 50.59
C SER A 1005 -75.22 -14.11 50.04
N SER A 1006 -74.31 -15.09 50.19
CA SER A 1006 -73.87 -15.86 51.39
C SER A 1006 -74.66 -17.15 51.69
N THR A 1007 -73.98 -18.30 51.62
CA THR A 1007 -74.03 -19.54 52.46
C THR A 1007 -73.09 -20.57 51.76
N LEU A 1008 -71.92 -21.01 52.23
CA LEU A 1008 -71.53 -21.79 53.45
C LEU A 1008 -72.47 -23.00 53.65
N THR A 1009 -72.05 -24.27 53.72
CA THR A 1009 -70.86 -24.93 54.30
C THR A 1009 -70.84 -26.44 53.97
N GLN A 1010 -69.67 -27.08 53.84
CA GLN A 1010 -69.23 -28.26 54.63
C GLN A 1010 -67.77 -28.64 54.25
N THR A 1011 -66.78 -28.31 55.10
CA THR A 1011 -66.00 -29.18 56.03
C THR A 1011 -64.91 -30.03 55.34
N SER A 1012 -63.61 -29.65 55.37
CA SER A 1012 -62.57 -29.78 56.44
C SER A 1012 -61.96 -31.21 56.50
N ILE A 1013 -60.64 -31.44 56.54
CA ILE A 1013 -59.69 -31.08 57.63
C ILE A 1013 -58.21 -31.06 57.16
N ASN A 1014 -57.47 -30.07 57.70
CA ASN A 1014 -56.04 -29.84 58.01
C ASN A 1014 -54.91 -30.37 57.10
N THR A 1015 -53.95 -29.58 56.59
CA THR A 1015 -53.11 -28.44 57.08
C THR A 1015 -51.97 -28.79 58.04
N GLY A 1016 -50.74 -28.62 57.54
CA GLY A 1016 -49.61 -28.05 58.27
C GLY A 1016 -49.10 -26.83 57.49
N LEU A 1017 -49.36 -25.64 58.04
CA LEU A 1017 -48.93 -24.29 57.60
C LEU A 1017 -47.47 -24.05 58.06
N ILE A 1018 -46.67 -23.08 57.53
CA ILE A 1018 -46.70 -21.63 57.83
C ILE A 1018 -45.60 -20.91 56.97
N PRO A 1019 -45.74 -19.59 56.68
CA PRO A 1019 -45.29 -18.86 55.48
C PRO A 1019 -44.26 -17.73 55.78
N PRO A 1020 -43.91 -16.80 54.84
CA PRO A 1020 -44.64 -15.51 54.70
C PRO A 1020 -44.58 -14.92 53.24
N PRO A 1021 -44.85 -13.62 52.97
CA PRO A 1021 -46.17 -13.03 52.76
C PRO A 1021 -46.35 -12.33 51.37
N ALA A 1022 -47.57 -11.83 51.12
CA ALA A 1022 -47.93 -10.92 50.03
C ALA A 1022 -48.13 -9.47 50.53
N ARG A 1023 -48.01 -8.48 49.63
CA ARG A 1023 -49.06 -7.49 49.21
C ARG A 1023 -48.56 -6.03 49.02
N THR A 1024 -48.91 -5.44 47.85
CA THR A 1024 -49.41 -4.05 47.57
C THR A 1024 -48.54 -2.81 47.86
N VAL A 1025 -48.68 -1.62 47.24
CA VAL A 1025 -49.19 -1.06 45.95
C VAL A 1025 -48.81 0.43 45.98
N ARG A 1026 -48.51 1.00 44.80
CA ARG A 1026 -48.51 2.43 44.37
C ARG A 1026 -47.41 3.42 44.79
N SER A 1027 -47.09 4.20 43.75
CA SER A 1027 -46.66 5.60 43.66
C SER A 1027 -45.15 5.92 43.68
N ARG A 1028 -44.73 6.64 42.62
CA ARG A 1028 -43.44 7.32 42.48
C ARG A 1028 -43.20 8.26 43.67
N PRO A 1029 -41.95 8.39 44.12
CA PRO A 1029 -41.29 9.68 44.01
C PRO A 1029 -39.83 9.61 43.54
N VAL A 1030 -39.44 10.67 42.84
CA VAL A 1030 -38.14 11.37 42.80
C VAL A 1030 -36.97 10.72 43.55
N ILE A 1031 -35.86 10.53 42.82
CA ILE A 1031 -34.55 10.07 43.28
C ILE A 1031 -33.77 11.24 43.91
N PRO A 1032 -33.16 11.05 45.09
CA PRO A 1032 -31.79 11.55 45.30
C PRO A 1032 -30.84 10.57 46.03
N HIS A 1033 -29.65 10.44 45.43
CA HIS A 1033 -28.29 10.43 46.00
C HIS A 1033 -27.68 9.28 46.86
N PHE A 1034 -26.45 8.93 46.40
CA PHE A 1034 -25.24 8.34 47.03
C PHE A 1034 -25.25 6.85 47.48
N ASN A 1035 -24.41 6.00 46.87
CA ASN A 1035 -22.95 5.91 47.09
C ASN A 1035 -22.32 4.82 46.18
N THR A 1036 -21.39 5.20 45.29
CA THR A 1036 -20.62 4.25 44.44
C THR A 1036 -19.15 4.32 44.79
N ASN A 1037 -18.62 3.25 45.38
CA ASN A 1037 -17.18 2.98 45.49
C ASN A 1037 -16.82 1.92 44.45
N ILE A 1038 -16.29 2.33 43.29
CA ILE A 1038 -15.50 1.48 42.40
C ILE A 1038 -14.35 2.33 41.83
N ASN A 1039 -13.13 1.87 42.08
CA ASN A 1039 -11.84 2.48 41.73
C ASN A 1039 -11.66 2.70 40.21
N PRO A 1040 -11.20 3.89 39.77
CA PRO A 1040 -10.65 4.09 38.43
C PRO A 1040 -9.17 3.69 38.33
N PHE A 1041 -8.84 3.18 37.15
CA PHE A 1041 -7.56 2.65 36.69
C PHE A 1041 -6.36 3.60 36.90
N ASN A 1042 -5.31 3.03 37.50
CA ASN A 1042 -3.95 3.57 37.56
C ASN A 1042 -3.17 3.22 36.29
N GLY A 1043 -2.54 4.23 35.67
CA GLY A 1043 -1.14 4.17 35.23
C GLY A 1043 -0.79 3.59 33.85
N PHE A 1044 -0.76 4.45 32.83
CA PHE A 1044 0.18 4.30 31.70
C PHE A 1044 1.03 5.58 31.63
N LYS A 1045 2.29 5.48 32.07
CA LYS A 1045 3.31 6.53 31.92
C LYS A 1045 4.10 6.23 30.65
N PHE A 1046 4.32 7.25 29.81
CA PHE A 1046 5.35 7.18 28.77
C PHE A 1046 6.73 6.93 29.43
N PRO A 1047 7.60 6.09 28.85
CA PRO A 1047 8.98 5.99 29.29
C PRO A 1047 9.70 7.31 29.03
N ASP A 1048 10.37 7.81 30.06
CA ASP A 1048 11.29 8.95 30.00
C ASP A 1048 12.52 8.58 29.15
N LEU A 1049 12.66 9.23 28.00
CA LEU A 1049 13.75 9.02 27.04
C LEU A 1049 14.94 9.97 27.24
N THR A 1050 14.97 10.73 28.34
CA THR A 1050 16.09 11.62 28.69
C THR A 1050 17.47 10.93 28.83
N PRO A 1051 17.61 9.60 29.08
CA PRO A 1051 18.94 8.97 29.06
C PRO A 1051 19.45 8.60 27.65
N PHE A 1052 18.70 8.87 26.56
CA PHE A 1052 19.09 8.56 25.18
C PHE A 1052 19.51 9.79 24.35
N VAL A 1053 19.82 10.91 25.02
CA VAL A 1053 20.53 12.05 24.44
C VAL A 1053 21.98 12.04 24.95
N ILE A 1054 22.84 11.27 24.27
CA ILE A 1054 24.22 11.60 23.85
C ILE A 1054 24.46 10.89 22.51
#